data_AF-A0A401HS00-F1
#
_entry.id   AF-A0A401HS00-F1
#
_cell.length_a   1.000
_cell.length_b   1.000
_cell.length_c   1.000
_cell.angle_alpha   90.00
_cell.angle_beta   90.00
_cell.angle_gamma   90.00
#
_symmetry.space_group_name_H-M   'P 1'
#
loop_
_entity.id
_entity.type
_entity.pdbx_description
1 polymer ?
#
loop_
_entity_poly.entity_id
_entity_poly.type
_entity_poly.pdbx_seq_one_letter_code
_entity_poly.pdbx_strand_id
1 'polypeptide(L)'
;MQLDNGEYTLTFTAGGVEVLKDGRALYYNRRPMFVTVKTEFALNEFYDQAYSEVKAAGDTVVARGTLAVPAGSEFGFVDTYELAPSGFRVSRQVKVLKAGGDLGFSTKLSLTMTESEHPRDYNCFAPGVWYKQNEFARETDFGKDLNAEYFWRIETGSALPLFAMQNIASGEMAAFSRWASDVTMRSLDIKWAGNHVDPKFTIGALGMSKPQSRTMNYLYYGFPVRKPFEAQVDGLSIDYVYPGCNGQLPATRKYEGLDYKEPSKSFNRVNHPVEAGFEQSYSVALQFGCYPDYQQMMRDVWRTTYDRMRDQLFEVDNERHFHNCMRMLSHYTRQYGDAYGLPFSCQFPNMDISSVSFQFGFVGQQPGIGYQLLRYGDKEQDADAYEKGVNVVDFWARSAMTDSGLPHMCYHPGIGAFEPYPHYIRMLADGIENILDAWLYMHKKGEDKPAWLAFCRRTADWIVQIQNDDGSFYRAYNTDSSIRMDSKANTPSVIRFLVQFYLVTGEERYKQAAIRAGEWSYDHAYRNLEYRGGTCDNVDVQDNEAGIYAMWGFLALYDLTGEDKWLEGAIGAADYTETWTYAWTFPVTTPWPIHPFNHYSISGQSIITIGGGADVYMAACSYTYYRLYVITGDEHYLDFAEFIHNNTRQSNDIYGKLGYSMAGLGHEAGNFTTQMLESHYHWLPWCTYVEIDPTSRLYDTFGVYEIADAQRLSPEERAERNRIYDRFA
;
A
#
# COMPACT_ATOMS: atom_id res chain seq x y z
N MET A 1 -2.05 39.10 12.83
CA MET A 1 -3.20 38.19 12.59
C MET A 1 -2.69 36.79 12.81
N GLN A 2 -3.44 35.96 13.52
CA GLN A 2 -2.99 34.62 13.87
C GLN A 2 -4.16 33.62 13.95
N LEU A 3 -3.84 32.34 13.78
CA LEU A 3 -4.72 31.21 14.05
C LEU A 3 -3.96 30.23 14.95
N ASP A 4 -4.55 29.86 16.07
CA ASP A 4 -3.92 29.02 17.09
C ASP A 4 -4.53 27.61 17.07
N ASN A 5 -3.70 26.57 16.95
CA ASN A 5 -4.10 25.17 17.07
C ASN A 5 -3.10 24.43 17.98
N GLY A 6 -3.51 24.19 19.22
CA GLY A 6 -2.65 23.56 20.22
C GLY A 6 -1.38 24.40 20.47
N GLU A 7 -0.21 23.79 20.30
CA GLU A 7 1.10 24.44 20.45
C GLU A 7 1.56 25.22 19.21
N TYR A 8 0.83 25.10 18.09
CA TYR A 8 1.21 25.71 16.82
C TYR A 8 0.34 26.91 16.50
N THR A 9 0.99 28.00 16.11
CA THR A 9 0.33 29.25 15.69
C THR A 9 0.72 29.59 14.26
N LEU A 10 -0.28 29.74 13.38
CA LEU A 10 -0.09 30.39 12.09
C LEU A 10 -0.14 31.91 12.28
N THR A 11 0.91 32.61 11.88
CA THR A 11 0.97 34.08 11.88
C THR A 11 1.17 34.63 10.49
N PHE A 12 0.68 35.84 10.26
CA PHE A 12 0.76 36.52 8.96
C PHE A 12 1.52 37.84 9.10
N THR A 13 2.70 37.90 8.48
CA THR A 13 3.63 39.03 8.58
C THR A 13 4.09 39.45 7.20
N ALA A 14 3.96 40.75 6.88
CA ALA A 14 4.36 41.32 5.59
C ALA A 14 3.80 40.57 4.35
N GLY A 15 2.60 39.99 4.48
CA GLY A 15 1.95 39.19 3.42
C GLY A 15 2.50 37.77 3.26
N GLY A 16 3.43 37.34 4.11
CA GLY A 16 3.85 35.95 4.26
C GLY A 16 3.09 35.22 5.37
N VAL A 17 3.37 33.91 5.50
CA VAL A 17 2.82 33.01 6.52
C VAL A 17 3.97 32.37 7.29
N GLU A 18 3.87 32.32 8.61
CA GLU A 18 4.84 31.65 9.49
C GLU A 18 4.12 30.71 10.45
N VAL A 19 4.68 29.53 10.69
CA VAL A 19 4.22 28.57 11.69
C VAL A 19 5.17 28.66 12.88
N LEU A 20 4.63 29.06 14.03
CA LEU A 20 5.36 29.22 15.27
C LEU A 20 4.99 28.10 16.26
N LYS A 21 5.96 27.67 17.06
CA LYS A 21 5.76 26.88 18.28
C LYS A 21 6.51 27.56 19.40
N ASP A 22 5.83 27.92 20.49
CA ASP A 22 6.40 28.67 21.62
C ASP A 22 7.18 29.94 21.21
N GLY A 23 6.70 30.62 20.15
CA GLY A 23 7.33 31.82 19.59
C GLY A 23 8.57 31.56 18.70
N ARG A 24 9.00 30.31 18.53
CA ARG A 24 10.04 29.90 17.58
C ARG A 24 9.41 29.59 16.22
N ALA A 25 9.94 30.18 15.14
CA ALA A 25 9.52 29.86 13.78
C ALA A 25 10.07 28.49 13.34
N LEU A 26 9.18 27.55 13.02
CA LEU A 26 9.51 26.22 12.51
C LEU A 26 9.41 26.15 10.99
N TYR A 27 8.37 26.79 10.44
CA TYR A 27 8.08 26.75 9.01
C TYR A 27 7.62 28.12 8.53
N TYR A 28 7.89 28.48 7.28
CA TYR A 28 7.46 29.76 6.74
C TYR A 28 7.28 29.77 5.23
N ASN A 29 6.49 30.72 4.74
CA ASN A 29 6.43 31.10 3.35
C ASN A 29 6.31 32.62 3.23
N ARG A 30 7.39 33.28 2.80
CA ARG A 30 7.43 34.74 2.65
C ARG A 30 6.64 35.23 1.44
N ARG A 31 6.44 34.38 0.44
CA ARG A 31 5.85 34.72 -0.86
C ARG A 31 4.81 33.67 -1.28
N PRO A 32 3.65 33.60 -0.59
CA PRO A 32 2.74 32.48 -0.75
C PRO A 32 2.00 32.43 -2.09
N MET A 33 1.82 33.57 -2.77
CA MET A 33 1.25 33.58 -4.12
C MET A 33 2.32 33.07 -5.08
N PHE A 34 2.24 31.79 -5.45
CA PHE A 34 3.24 31.12 -6.28
C PHE A 34 2.58 30.57 -7.55
N VAL A 35 3.16 30.92 -8.71
CA VAL A 35 2.77 30.37 -10.02
C VAL A 35 4.01 29.82 -10.73
N THR A 36 3.91 28.60 -11.25
CA THR A 36 4.77 28.14 -12.35
C THR A 36 4.03 28.36 -13.66
N VAL A 37 4.66 29.04 -14.62
CA VAL A 37 4.14 29.20 -15.98
C VAL A 37 4.92 28.34 -16.96
N LYS A 38 4.19 27.75 -17.91
CA LYS A 38 4.74 27.16 -19.11
C LYS A 38 4.90 28.30 -20.13
N THR A 39 6.13 28.75 -20.35
CA THR A 39 6.43 29.86 -21.25
C THR A 39 6.17 29.51 -22.72
N GLU A 40 6.25 30.50 -23.61
CA GLU A 40 6.17 30.30 -25.07
C GLU A 40 7.23 29.29 -25.61
N PHE A 41 8.36 29.15 -24.90
CA PHE A 41 9.39 28.15 -25.20
C PHE A 41 9.10 26.76 -24.63
N ALA A 42 7.91 26.57 -24.05
CA ALA A 42 7.50 25.36 -23.30
C ALA A 42 8.43 25.00 -22.13
N LEU A 43 9.16 25.98 -21.59
CA LEU A 43 9.92 25.85 -20.34
C LEU A 43 9.05 26.26 -19.15
N ASN A 44 9.34 25.70 -17.99
CA ASN A 44 8.68 26.06 -16.74
C ASN A 44 9.55 27.08 -16.00
N GLU A 45 8.96 28.24 -15.74
CA GLU A 45 9.50 29.34 -14.93
C GLU A 45 8.55 29.60 -13.79
N PHE A 46 9.05 29.99 -12.61
CA PHE A 46 8.18 30.29 -11.48
C PHE A 46 8.39 31.70 -10.95
N TYR A 47 7.30 32.25 -10.41
CA TYR A 47 7.21 33.58 -9.87
C TYR A 47 6.43 33.52 -8.56
N ASP A 48 6.84 34.32 -7.59
CA ASP A 48 6.21 34.36 -6.29
C ASP A 48 6.11 35.78 -5.73
N GLN A 49 5.11 36.02 -4.88
CA GLN A 49 4.93 37.30 -4.20
C GLN A 49 4.17 37.13 -2.87
N ALA A 50 4.41 38.04 -1.94
CA ALA A 50 3.62 38.17 -0.72
C ALA A 50 2.21 38.67 -1.01
N TYR A 51 1.23 38.30 -0.18
CA TYR A 51 -0.12 38.85 -0.30
C TYR A 51 -0.12 40.37 -0.14
N SER A 52 -0.94 41.06 -0.95
CA SER A 52 -1.14 42.50 -0.82
C SER A 52 -2.09 42.87 0.32
N GLU A 53 -2.99 41.95 0.67
CA GLU A 53 -3.98 42.14 1.73
C GLU A 53 -4.13 40.85 2.54
N VAL A 54 -4.14 40.97 3.87
CA VAL A 54 -4.48 39.89 4.79
C VAL A 54 -5.49 40.44 5.79
N LYS A 55 -6.62 39.76 5.98
CA LYS A 55 -7.70 40.16 6.88
C LYS A 55 -8.19 38.99 7.71
N ALA A 56 -8.37 39.21 9.00
CA ALA A 56 -9.11 38.28 9.84
C ALA A 56 -10.62 38.44 9.61
N ALA A 57 -11.34 37.33 9.56
CA ALA A 57 -12.79 37.26 9.43
C ALA A 57 -13.32 36.14 10.35
N GLY A 58 -13.61 36.48 11.61
CA GLY A 58 -13.92 35.49 12.64
C GLY A 58 -12.73 34.56 12.89
N ASP A 59 -12.97 33.24 12.86
CA ASP A 59 -11.96 32.19 13.05
C ASP A 59 -11.21 31.82 11.76
N THR A 60 -11.23 32.73 10.78
CA THR A 60 -10.56 32.55 9.49
C THR A 60 -9.66 33.74 9.17
N VAL A 61 -8.60 33.49 8.42
CA VAL A 61 -7.77 34.53 7.81
C VAL A 61 -7.88 34.43 6.30
N VAL A 62 -8.30 35.52 5.67
CA VAL A 62 -8.41 35.63 4.22
C VAL A 62 -7.28 36.51 3.70
N ALA A 63 -6.47 35.95 2.82
CA ALA A 63 -5.33 36.61 2.20
C ALA A 63 -5.52 36.72 0.68
N ARG A 64 -5.15 37.88 0.10
CA ARG A 64 -5.44 38.22 -1.29
C ARG A 64 -4.29 38.96 -1.95
N GLY A 65 -4.18 38.80 -3.26
CA GLY A 65 -3.32 39.64 -4.10
C GLY A 65 -3.36 39.26 -5.56
N THR A 66 -2.60 40.00 -6.37
CA THR A 66 -2.45 39.74 -7.80
C THR A 66 -0.97 39.57 -8.10
N LEU A 67 -0.63 38.48 -8.78
CA LEU A 67 0.71 38.18 -9.27
C LEU A 67 0.75 38.39 -10.78
N ALA A 68 1.56 39.33 -11.26
CA ALA A 68 1.83 39.54 -12.68
C ALA A 68 3.16 38.89 -13.06
N VAL A 69 3.21 38.24 -14.22
CA VAL A 69 4.43 37.60 -14.75
C VAL A 69 4.94 38.32 -16.01
N PRO A 70 6.23 38.20 -16.37
CA PRO A 70 6.84 38.99 -17.45
C PRO A 70 6.17 38.87 -18.82
N ALA A 71 5.57 37.71 -19.14
CA ALA A 71 4.84 37.50 -20.39
C ALA A 71 3.47 38.21 -20.45
N GLY A 72 3.09 38.95 -19.39
CA GLY A 72 1.89 39.78 -19.34
C GLY A 72 0.65 39.11 -18.74
N SER A 73 0.76 37.85 -18.30
CA SER A 73 -0.31 37.15 -17.60
C SER A 73 -0.45 37.65 -16.16
N GLU A 74 -1.68 37.71 -15.65
CA GLU A 74 -1.98 38.17 -14.28
C GLU A 74 -2.89 37.15 -13.59
N PHE A 75 -2.52 36.76 -12.37
CA PHE A 75 -3.21 35.75 -11.57
C PHE A 75 -3.70 36.35 -10.26
N GLY A 76 -5.00 36.29 -10.00
CA GLY A 76 -5.62 36.74 -8.75
C GLY A 76 -5.72 35.60 -7.75
N PHE A 77 -5.16 35.80 -6.55
CA PHE A 77 -5.15 34.83 -5.47
C PHE A 77 -6.14 35.19 -4.36
N VAL A 78 -6.81 34.17 -3.85
CA VAL A 78 -7.59 34.22 -2.61
C VAL A 78 -7.32 32.95 -1.83
N ASP A 79 -6.64 33.09 -0.71
CA ASP A 79 -6.36 31.99 0.21
C ASP A 79 -7.13 32.22 1.52
N THR A 80 -7.89 31.20 1.93
CA THR A 80 -8.60 31.19 3.21
C THR A 80 -7.96 30.16 4.12
N TYR A 81 -7.43 30.62 5.24
CA TYR A 81 -6.85 29.80 6.30
C TYR A 81 -7.89 29.67 7.42
N GLU A 82 -8.16 28.46 7.86
CA GLU A 82 -9.13 28.14 8.91
C GLU A 82 -8.59 27.05 9.83
N LEU A 83 -9.10 27.00 11.07
CA LEU A 83 -8.80 25.93 12.02
C LEU A 83 -9.43 24.61 11.55
N ALA A 84 -8.70 23.52 11.69
CA ALA A 84 -9.17 22.15 11.50
C ALA A 84 -8.90 21.31 12.76
N PRO A 85 -9.62 20.19 12.99
CA PRO A 85 -9.45 19.38 14.20
C PRO A 85 -7.99 18.99 14.50
N SER A 86 -7.21 18.70 13.46
CA SER A 86 -5.81 18.24 13.55
C SER A 86 -4.80 19.20 12.92
N GLY A 87 -5.10 20.51 12.94
CA GLY A 87 -4.19 21.55 12.45
C GLY A 87 -4.95 22.68 11.76
N PHE A 88 -4.65 22.88 10.48
CA PHE A 88 -5.23 23.96 9.69
C PHE A 88 -5.70 23.47 8.33
N ARG A 89 -6.62 24.21 7.73
CA ARG A 89 -7.01 24.05 6.34
C ARG A 89 -6.69 25.33 5.58
N VAL A 90 -6.14 25.16 4.39
CA VAL A 90 -5.98 26.25 3.42
C VAL A 90 -6.81 25.95 2.20
N SER A 91 -7.74 26.85 1.87
CA SER A 91 -8.51 26.82 0.64
C SER A 91 -8.00 27.91 -0.29
N ARG A 92 -7.50 27.53 -1.45
CA ARG A 92 -6.93 28.44 -2.44
C ARG A 92 -7.82 28.53 -3.67
N GLN A 93 -8.07 29.76 -4.10
CA GLN A 93 -8.64 30.08 -5.40
C GLN A 93 -7.66 30.93 -6.19
N VAL A 94 -7.39 30.53 -7.44
CA VAL A 94 -6.53 31.28 -8.36
C VAL A 94 -7.24 31.51 -9.67
N LYS A 95 -7.46 32.78 -10.02
CA LYS A 95 -8.14 33.18 -11.24
C LYS A 95 -7.16 33.82 -12.22
N VAL A 96 -7.18 33.41 -13.49
CA VAL A 96 -6.48 34.12 -14.55
C VAL A 96 -7.24 35.42 -14.83
N LEU A 97 -6.70 36.56 -14.39
CA LEU A 97 -7.30 37.87 -14.59
C LEU A 97 -7.02 38.40 -16.00
N LYS A 98 -5.82 38.13 -16.50
CA LYS A 98 -5.36 38.51 -17.83
C LYS A 98 -4.46 37.42 -18.39
N ALA A 99 -4.68 37.07 -19.65
CA ALA A 99 -3.83 36.13 -20.37
C ALA A 99 -2.73 36.88 -21.14
N GLY A 100 -1.47 36.50 -20.90
CA GLY A 100 -0.30 36.94 -21.65
C GLY A 100 0.18 35.88 -22.65
N GLY A 101 1.50 35.81 -22.86
CA GLY A 101 2.14 34.83 -23.76
C GLY A 101 2.38 33.43 -23.17
N ASP A 102 1.97 33.17 -21.92
CA ASP A 102 2.16 31.88 -21.27
C ASP A 102 1.20 30.82 -21.81
N LEU A 103 1.70 29.60 -22.05
CA LEU A 103 0.94 28.49 -22.61
C LEU A 103 0.13 27.71 -21.56
N GLY A 104 0.46 27.86 -20.27
CA GLY A 104 -0.18 27.14 -19.18
C GLY A 104 0.38 27.56 -17.82
N PHE A 105 -0.32 27.23 -16.73
CA PHE A 105 0.14 27.51 -15.38
C PHE A 105 -0.21 26.42 -14.37
N SER A 106 0.58 26.34 -13.30
CA SER A 106 0.27 25.61 -12.06
C SER A 106 0.62 26.47 -10.85
N THR A 107 0.06 26.14 -9.70
CA THR A 107 0.23 26.85 -8.44
C THR A 107 0.72 25.90 -7.37
N LYS A 108 1.25 26.44 -6.27
CA LYS A 108 1.82 25.64 -5.18
C LYS A 108 1.53 26.26 -3.83
N LEU A 109 1.09 25.44 -2.86
CA LEU A 109 1.18 25.76 -1.44
C LEU A 109 2.49 25.17 -0.91
N SER A 110 3.22 25.94 -0.10
CA SER A 110 4.57 25.56 0.31
C SER A 110 4.90 26.13 1.67
N LEU A 111 5.70 25.40 2.44
CA LEU A 111 6.33 25.87 3.68
C LEU A 111 7.81 25.47 3.69
N THR A 112 8.68 26.45 3.86
CA THR A 112 10.14 26.30 3.98
C THR A 112 10.48 25.84 5.40
N MET A 113 11.38 24.87 5.49
CA MET A 113 11.89 24.32 6.75
C MET A 113 12.96 25.23 7.34
N THR A 114 12.82 25.65 8.61
CA THR A 114 13.85 26.49 9.27
C THR A 114 15.00 25.70 9.88
N GLU A 115 14.77 24.44 10.25
CA GLU A 115 15.74 23.66 11.01
C GLU A 115 16.90 23.13 10.17
N SER A 116 16.62 22.67 8.95
CA SER A 116 17.63 22.23 8.01
C SER A 116 17.16 22.35 6.56
N GLU A 117 18.11 22.56 5.66
CA GLU A 117 17.87 22.49 4.22
C GLU A 117 18.33 21.16 3.60
N HIS A 118 18.85 20.21 4.38
CA HIS A 118 19.36 18.95 3.86
C HIS A 118 18.27 17.88 3.90
N PRO A 119 17.87 17.28 2.76
CA PRO A 119 16.84 16.23 2.74
C PRO A 119 17.13 15.05 3.68
N ARG A 120 18.42 14.75 3.92
CA ARG A 120 18.87 13.66 4.80
C ARG A 120 18.63 13.91 6.29
N ASP A 121 18.30 15.14 6.67
CA ASP A 121 17.97 15.47 8.06
C ASP A 121 16.47 15.23 8.36
N TYR A 122 15.70 14.73 7.38
CA TYR A 122 14.27 14.52 7.48
C TYR A 122 13.86 13.10 7.09
N ASN A 123 13.21 12.38 8.00
CA ASN A 123 12.45 11.21 7.60
C ASN A 123 11.17 11.64 6.88
N CYS A 124 10.87 11.03 5.74
CA CYS A 124 9.67 11.33 4.97
C CYS A 124 8.69 10.15 5.00
N PHE A 125 7.40 10.46 4.93
CA PHE A 125 6.33 9.48 4.83
C PHE A 125 5.36 9.84 3.70
N ALA A 126 5.15 8.90 2.77
CA ALA A 126 4.12 8.92 1.76
C ALA A 126 3.51 7.51 1.67
N PRO A 127 2.21 7.31 1.96
CA PRO A 127 1.60 5.98 2.07
C PRO A 127 1.78 5.14 0.80
N GLY A 128 2.46 3.98 0.94
CA GLY A 128 2.83 3.05 -0.14
C GLY A 128 3.94 3.53 -1.09
N VAL A 129 4.57 4.67 -0.81
CA VAL A 129 5.46 5.37 -1.77
C VAL A 129 6.82 5.76 -1.18
N TRP A 130 6.88 6.17 0.10
CA TRP A 130 8.13 6.60 0.75
C TRP A 130 8.08 6.34 2.25
N TYR A 131 9.06 5.62 2.77
CA TYR A 131 9.27 5.43 4.21
C TYR A 131 10.70 5.83 4.63
N LYS A 132 10.84 6.67 5.67
CA LYS A 132 12.13 7.22 6.17
C LYS A 132 12.97 7.88 5.05
N GLN A 133 14.15 7.34 4.74
CA GLN A 133 15.06 7.80 3.68
C GLN A 133 14.93 6.98 2.39
N ASN A 134 13.88 6.15 2.29
CA ASN A 134 13.63 5.26 1.15
C ASN A 134 14.76 4.26 0.87
N GLU A 135 15.40 3.76 1.94
CA GLU A 135 16.58 2.89 1.87
C GLU A 135 16.29 1.57 1.14
N PHE A 136 15.09 1.03 1.33
CA PHE A 136 14.65 -0.25 0.77
C PHE A 136 13.86 -0.13 -0.55
N ALA A 137 13.91 1.02 -1.22
CA ALA A 137 13.35 1.21 -2.57
C ALA A 137 14.38 0.96 -3.68
N ARG A 138 13.92 0.77 -4.92
CA ARG A 138 14.79 0.63 -6.10
C ARG A 138 15.49 1.95 -6.40
N GLU A 139 16.64 1.86 -7.08
CA GLU A 139 17.38 3.03 -7.60
C GLU A 139 16.55 3.95 -8.51
N THR A 140 15.47 3.44 -9.10
CA THR A 140 14.57 4.17 -9.99
C THR A 140 13.35 4.76 -9.31
N ASP A 141 13.11 4.44 -8.03
CA ASP A 141 11.89 4.84 -7.34
C ASP A 141 11.95 6.29 -6.86
N PHE A 142 10.76 6.87 -6.72
CA PHE A 142 10.56 8.20 -6.18
C PHE A 142 11.18 8.32 -4.79
N GLY A 143 11.99 9.36 -4.56
CA GLY A 143 12.60 9.61 -3.26
C GLY A 143 13.91 8.86 -2.99
N LYS A 144 14.37 7.98 -3.90
CA LYS A 144 15.66 7.30 -3.72
C LYS A 144 16.86 8.23 -3.95
N ASP A 145 16.81 9.04 -5.02
CA ASP A 145 17.87 10.01 -5.30
C ASP A 145 17.64 11.34 -4.56
N LEU A 146 18.10 11.41 -3.31
CA LEU A 146 18.02 12.60 -2.45
C LEU A 146 18.87 13.79 -2.92
N ASN A 147 19.54 13.71 -4.07
CA ASN A 147 20.24 14.84 -4.69
C ASN A 147 19.38 15.56 -5.75
N ALA A 148 18.14 15.12 -5.99
CA ALA A 148 17.19 15.85 -6.81
C ALA A 148 16.77 17.18 -6.16
N GLU A 149 16.20 18.09 -6.96
CA GLU A 149 15.63 19.36 -6.51
C GLU A 149 14.12 19.27 -6.29
N TYR A 150 13.43 18.36 -7.00
CA TYR A 150 11.98 18.26 -6.98
C TYR A 150 11.52 16.82 -6.73
N PHE A 151 11.00 16.59 -5.53
CA PHE A 151 10.46 15.32 -5.07
C PHE A 151 8.95 15.45 -4.98
N TRP A 152 8.28 15.55 -6.12
CA TRP A 152 6.82 15.60 -6.17
C TRP A 152 6.25 14.33 -6.80
N ARG A 153 5.17 13.81 -6.22
CA ARG A 153 4.44 12.65 -6.74
C ARG A 153 2.96 13.02 -6.80
N ILE A 154 2.30 12.65 -7.91
CA ILE A 154 0.85 12.80 -8.00
C ILE A 154 0.15 11.99 -6.91
N GLU A 155 -0.87 12.59 -6.30
CA GLU A 155 -1.46 12.07 -5.07
C GLU A 155 -2.29 10.77 -5.30
N THR A 156 -2.81 10.54 -6.51
CA THR A 156 -3.44 9.27 -6.92
C THR A 156 -2.48 8.07 -6.95
N GLY A 157 -1.17 8.33 -6.84
CA GLY A 157 -0.13 7.30 -6.72
C GLY A 157 0.13 6.85 -5.29
N SER A 158 -0.60 7.37 -4.30
CA SER A 158 -0.43 7.07 -2.88
C SER A 158 -1.71 6.51 -2.26
N ALA A 159 -1.56 5.65 -1.26
CA ALA A 159 -2.68 4.98 -0.58
C ALA A 159 -3.61 5.96 0.18
N LEU A 160 -3.06 7.11 0.59
CA LEU A 160 -3.77 8.34 0.93
C LEU A 160 -2.99 9.52 0.33
N PRO A 161 -3.65 10.64 -0.04
CA PRO A 161 -3.01 11.80 -0.63
C PRO A 161 -2.34 12.64 0.46
N LEU A 162 -1.23 12.12 0.99
CA LEU A 162 -0.51 12.61 2.16
C LEU A 162 1.01 12.57 1.91
N PHE A 163 1.71 13.61 2.38
CA PHE A 163 3.16 13.61 2.52
C PHE A 163 3.56 14.30 3.83
N ALA A 164 4.45 13.68 4.60
CA ALA A 164 4.99 14.23 5.85
C ALA A 164 6.52 14.27 5.85
N MET A 165 7.07 15.26 6.54
CA MET A 165 8.50 15.43 6.79
C MET A 165 8.71 15.61 8.29
N GLN A 166 9.51 14.75 8.90
CA GLN A 166 9.91 14.82 10.31
C GLN A 166 11.42 15.06 10.40
N ASN A 167 11.83 16.15 11.06
CA ASN A 167 13.24 16.38 11.36
C ASN A 167 13.74 15.31 12.35
N ILE A 168 14.85 14.66 12.01
CA ILE A 168 15.37 13.52 12.79
C ILE A 168 15.88 13.95 14.17
N ALA A 169 16.44 15.15 14.28
CA ALA A 169 17.07 15.61 15.52
C ALA A 169 16.07 16.19 16.52
N SER A 170 15.09 16.96 16.04
CA SER A 170 14.11 17.65 16.88
C SER A 170 12.81 16.86 17.07
N GLY A 171 12.48 15.96 16.14
CA GLY A 171 11.18 15.28 16.08
C GLY A 171 10.05 16.14 15.50
N GLU A 172 10.31 17.41 15.19
CA GLU A 172 9.32 18.32 14.60
C GLU A 172 8.90 17.86 13.21
N MET A 173 7.59 17.91 12.95
CA MET A 173 6.96 17.37 11.76
C MET A 173 6.01 18.38 11.11
N ALA A 174 6.03 18.42 9.78
CA ALA A 174 5.00 19.05 8.95
C ALA A 174 4.46 18.04 7.94
N ALA A 175 3.14 18.00 7.78
CA ALA A 175 2.45 17.14 6.84
C ALA A 175 1.39 17.90 6.04
N PHE A 176 1.37 17.67 4.74
CA PHE A 176 0.35 18.15 3.82
C PHE A 176 -0.48 16.98 3.32
N SER A 177 -1.79 17.14 3.32
CA SER A 177 -2.70 16.20 2.68
C SER A 177 -3.84 16.90 1.97
N ARG A 178 -4.38 16.27 0.93
CA ARG A 178 -5.58 16.78 0.27
C ARG A 178 -6.73 16.86 1.28
N TRP A 179 -7.53 17.91 1.21
CA TRP A 179 -8.63 18.10 2.17
C TRP A 179 -9.77 17.09 1.99
N ALA A 180 -10.17 16.80 0.74
CA ALA A 180 -11.30 15.93 0.43
C ALA A 180 -11.05 15.11 -0.85
N SER A 181 -11.81 14.03 -1.03
CA SER A 181 -11.81 13.17 -2.23
C SER A 181 -12.59 13.81 -3.39
N ASP A 182 -12.21 15.02 -3.79
CA ASP A 182 -12.85 15.83 -4.85
C ASP A 182 -12.07 15.82 -6.19
N VAL A 183 -11.24 14.79 -6.41
CA VAL A 183 -10.60 14.54 -7.71
C VAL A 183 -11.66 14.12 -8.72
N THR A 184 -11.72 14.82 -9.85
CA THR A 184 -12.57 14.50 -11.00
C THR A 184 -11.81 13.76 -12.10
N MET A 185 -12.51 13.26 -13.11
CA MET A 185 -11.90 12.59 -14.25
C MET A 185 -11.19 13.60 -15.15
N ARG A 186 -9.89 13.40 -15.38
CA ARG A 186 -9.09 14.20 -16.33
C ARG A 186 -9.51 14.02 -17.79
N SER A 187 -8.92 14.79 -18.69
CA SER A 187 -9.05 14.55 -20.14
C SER A 187 -8.31 13.27 -20.54
N LEU A 188 -9.03 12.24 -20.99
CA LEU A 188 -8.45 10.94 -21.37
C LEU A 188 -7.92 10.91 -22.82
N ASP A 189 -8.36 11.85 -23.64
CA ASP A 189 -7.89 12.11 -25.00
C ASP A 189 -6.55 12.87 -25.03
N ILE A 190 -6.12 13.43 -23.89
CA ILE A 190 -4.81 14.04 -23.71
C ILE A 190 -3.85 13.00 -23.12
N LYS A 191 -2.80 12.68 -23.88
CA LYS A 191 -1.75 11.78 -23.40
C LYS A 191 -0.90 12.49 -22.35
N TRP A 192 -0.65 11.79 -21.25
CA TRP A 192 0.26 12.25 -20.22
C TRP A 192 1.71 12.28 -20.75
N ALA A 193 2.17 13.48 -21.11
CA ALA A 193 3.47 13.75 -21.70
C ALA A 193 4.26 14.76 -20.85
N GLY A 194 5.57 14.91 -21.10
CA GLY A 194 6.49 15.62 -20.21
C GLY A 194 6.08 17.03 -19.76
N ASN A 195 5.45 17.84 -20.61
CA ASN A 195 4.95 19.17 -20.22
C ASN A 195 3.72 19.57 -21.06
N HIS A 196 2.51 19.39 -20.52
CA HIS A 196 1.27 19.61 -21.26
C HIS A 196 0.24 20.43 -20.47
N VAL A 197 -0.88 20.72 -21.12
CA VAL A 197 -1.99 21.50 -20.58
C VAL A 197 -3.25 20.63 -20.62
N ASP A 198 -3.98 20.55 -19.51
CA ASP A 198 -5.26 19.86 -19.42
C ASP A 198 -6.21 20.65 -18.51
N PRO A 199 -7.27 21.28 -19.04
CA PRO A 199 -8.19 22.09 -18.25
C PRO A 199 -9.04 21.29 -17.25
N LYS A 200 -9.11 19.96 -17.37
CA LYS A 200 -9.90 19.07 -16.49
C LYS A 200 -9.05 18.39 -15.41
N PHE A 201 -7.76 18.69 -15.33
CA PHE A 201 -6.84 17.95 -14.47
C PHE A 201 -6.91 18.43 -13.02
N THR A 202 -7.62 17.69 -12.17
CA THR A 202 -7.82 18.05 -10.75
C THR A 202 -6.95 17.26 -9.76
N ILE A 203 -6.06 16.39 -10.26
CA ILE A 203 -5.13 15.63 -9.43
C ILE A 203 -4.02 16.58 -8.96
N GLY A 204 -3.74 16.65 -7.66
CA GLY A 204 -2.61 17.36 -7.09
C GLY A 204 -1.33 16.51 -7.03
N ALA A 205 -0.23 17.12 -6.62
CA ALA A 205 0.99 16.40 -6.26
C ALA A 205 1.55 16.89 -4.93
N LEU A 206 2.11 15.96 -4.16
CA LEU A 206 2.65 16.18 -2.83
C LEU A 206 4.13 15.82 -2.79
N GLY A 207 4.86 16.44 -1.88
CA GLY A 207 6.24 16.08 -1.60
C GLY A 207 7.08 17.26 -1.12
N MET A 208 8.35 17.30 -1.52
CA MET A 208 9.27 18.37 -1.14
C MET A 208 10.08 18.90 -2.32
N SER A 209 10.60 20.12 -2.20
CA SER A 209 11.57 20.65 -3.15
C SER A 209 12.67 21.47 -2.49
N LYS A 210 13.85 21.44 -3.11
CA LYS A 210 14.99 22.30 -2.84
C LYS A 210 15.51 22.85 -4.17
N PRO A 211 14.76 23.76 -4.81
CA PRO A 211 15.15 24.28 -6.10
C PRO A 211 16.43 25.11 -6.00
N GLN A 212 17.15 25.24 -7.11
CA GLN A 212 18.22 26.22 -7.21
C GLN A 212 17.69 27.53 -7.78
N SER A 213 18.47 28.62 -7.73
CA SER A 213 18.17 29.90 -8.40
C SER A 213 18.32 29.83 -9.93
N ARG A 214 17.91 28.70 -10.52
CA ARG A 214 17.81 28.41 -11.94
C ARG A 214 16.65 27.45 -12.17
N THR A 215 15.96 27.59 -13.29
CA THR A 215 14.87 26.67 -13.65
C THR A 215 15.39 25.24 -13.77
N MET A 216 14.51 24.26 -13.62
CA MET A 216 14.80 22.86 -13.96
C MET A 216 13.76 22.35 -14.95
N ASN A 217 14.21 22.08 -16.17
CA ASN A 217 13.41 21.53 -17.23
C ASN A 217 14.15 20.36 -17.87
N TYR A 218 13.43 19.34 -18.32
CA TYR A 218 14.00 18.24 -19.10
C TYR A 218 13.34 18.23 -20.47
N LEU A 219 14.17 18.21 -21.51
CA LEU A 219 13.68 18.00 -22.88
C LEU A 219 13.18 16.56 -23.05
N TYR A 220 12.48 16.30 -24.15
CA TYR A 220 11.94 14.98 -24.48
C TYR A 220 12.97 13.83 -24.40
N TYR A 221 14.23 14.14 -24.72
CA TYR A 221 15.34 13.19 -24.70
C TYR A 221 16.18 13.26 -23.41
N GLY A 222 15.70 13.97 -22.38
CA GLY A 222 16.27 13.97 -21.04
C GLY A 222 17.39 14.97 -20.78
N PHE A 223 17.65 15.89 -21.71
CA PHE A 223 18.65 16.93 -21.52
C PHE A 223 18.15 18.02 -20.54
N PRO A 224 18.90 18.32 -19.46
CA PRO A 224 18.51 19.34 -18.50
C PRO A 224 18.73 20.74 -19.06
N VAL A 225 17.66 21.51 -19.17
CA VAL A 225 17.69 22.92 -19.54
C VAL A 225 17.56 23.77 -18.29
N ARG A 226 18.60 24.57 -18.03
CA ARG A 226 18.70 25.48 -16.89
C ARG A 226 18.73 26.91 -17.39
N LYS A 227 17.79 27.74 -16.94
CA LYS A 227 17.76 29.18 -17.21
C LYS A 227 17.85 29.94 -15.89
N PRO A 228 18.74 30.94 -15.75
CA PRO A 228 18.64 31.89 -14.64
C PRO A 228 17.30 32.60 -14.69
N PHE A 229 16.68 32.82 -13.55
CA PHE A 229 15.44 33.59 -13.41
C PHE A 229 15.47 34.31 -12.07
N GLU A 230 14.62 35.33 -11.92
CA GLU A 230 14.79 36.35 -10.86
C GLU A 230 14.26 35.93 -9.49
N ALA A 231 13.47 34.84 -9.39
CA ALA A 231 12.84 34.48 -8.12
C ALA A 231 13.85 33.94 -7.10
N GLN A 232 13.66 34.34 -5.84
CA GLN A 232 14.47 33.89 -4.73
C GLN A 232 14.01 32.50 -4.27
N VAL A 233 14.98 31.66 -3.91
CA VAL A 233 14.71 30.38 -3.22
C VAL A 233 15.12 30.52 -1.76
N ASP A 234 14.22 30.14 -0.85
CA ASP A 234 14.40 30.28 0.60
C ASP A 234 14.99 29.03 1.28
N GLY A 235 14.94 27.84 0.66
CA GLY A 235 15.49 26.61 1.23
C GLY A 235 14.75 25.35 0.79
N LEU A 236 14.83 24.30 1.61
CA LEU A 236 14.04 23.08 1.49
C LEU A 236 12.59 23.35 1.93
N SER A 237 11.60 22.89 1.16
CA SER A 237 10.18 23.09 1.48
C SER A 237 9.35 21.82 1.30
N ILE A 238 8.30 21.69 2.11
CA ILE A 238 7.16 20.79 1.86
C ILE A 238 6.16 21.49 0.93
N ASP A 239 5.58 20.74 0.00
CA ASP A 239 4.84 21.28 -1.13
C ASP A 239 3.56 20.51 -1.46
N TYR A 240 2.52 21.27 -1.83
CA TYR A 240 1.34 20.79 -2.55
C TYR A 240 1.23 21.55 -3.88
N VAL A 241 1.33 20.84 -5.01
CA VAL A 241 1.35 21.40 -6.38
C VAL A 241 0.04 21.09 -7.09
N TYR A 242 -0.55 22.09 -7.76
CA TYR A 242 -1.85 21.97 -8.43
C TYR A 242 -1.89 22.74 -9.78
N PRO A 243 -2.23 22.11 -10.92
CA PRO A 243 -2.38 20.66 -11.10
C PRO A 243 -1.05 19.93 -10.87
N GLY A 244 -1.15 18.65 -10.53
CA GLY A 244 -0.05 17.82 -10.06
C GLY A 244 1.00 17.50 -11.14
N CYS A 245 2.11 16.94 -10.68
CA CYS A 245 3.24 16.54 -11.50
C CYS A 245 3.97 15.34 -10.88
N ASN A 246 4.78 14.66 -11.69
CA ASN A 246 5.81 13.76 -11.20
C ASN A 246 7.15 14.46 -11.35
N GLY A 247 7.85 14.61 -10.22
CA GLY A 247 9.14 15.28 -10.09
C GLY A 247 10.27 14.59 -10.83
N GLN A 248 11.50 14.82 -10.37
CA GLN A 248 12.68 14.25 -11.00
C GLN A 248 12.78 12.75 -10.74
N LEU A 249 12.65 11.95 -11.80
CA LEU A 249 12.83 10.50 -11.77
C LEU A 249 13.86 10.09 -12.82
N PRO A 250 14.63 9.01 -12.61
CA PRO A 250 15.47 8.43 -13.66
C PRO A 250 14.66 8.15 -14.93
N ALA A 251 15.15 8.58 -16.09
CA ALA A 251 14.43 8.36 -17.34
C ALA A 251 14.41 6.87 -17.70
N THR A 252 13.24 6.35 -18.05
CA THR A 252 13.06 4.95 -18.45
C THR A 252 13.66 4.62 -19.82
N ARG A 253 13.91 5.64 -20.65
CA ARG A 253 14.51 5.50 -21.99
C ARG A 253 15.81 6.28 -22.05
N LYS A 254 16.90 5.60 -22.46
CA LYS A 254 18.18 6.22 -22.78
C LYS A 254 18.35 6.25 -24.30
N TYR A 255 18.72 7.41 -24.82
CA TYR A 255 19.02 7.58 -26.24
C TYR A 255 20.53 7.43 -26.45
N GLU A 256 20.96 6.24 -26.89
CA GLU A 256 22.38 5.87 -26.97
C GLU A 256 23.20 6.74 -27.94
N GLY A 257 22.56 7.35 -28.93
CA GLY A 257 23.23 8.20 -29.93
C GLY A 257 23.44 9.66 -29.52
N LEU A 258 23.13 10.04 -28.28
CA LEU A 258 23.35 11.41 -27.80
C LEU A 258 24.77 11.58 -27.26
N ASP A 259 25.41 12.71 -27.58
CA ASP A 259 26.69 13.11 -26.99
C ASP A 259 26.60 13.52 -25.50
N TYR A 260 25.40 13.41 -24.91
CA TYR A 260 25.10 13.67 -23.51
C TYR A 260 25.30 12.39 -22.68
N LYS A 261 26.34 12.38 -21.82
CA LYS A 261 26.74 11.21 -21.03
C LYS A 261 26.19 11.17 -19.61
N GLU A 262 25.58 12.26 -19.13
CA GLU A 262 25.03 12.27 -17.77
C GLU A 262 23.74 11.43 -17.69
N PRO A 263 23.40 10.89 -16.52
CA PRO A 263 22.16 10.17 -16.31
C PRO A 263 20.93 11.03 -16.63
N SER A 264 20.20 10.63 -17.67
CA SER A 264 18.94 11.24 -18.07
C SER A 264 17.87 11.10 -16.97
N LYS A 265 17.13 12.19 -16.72
CA LYS A 265 15.95 12.21 -15.84
C LYS A 265 14.73 12.71 -16.59
N SER A 266 13.55 12.32 -16.13
CA SER A 266 12.26 12.87 -16.54
C SER A 266 11.72 13.82 -15.47
N PHE A 267 10.90 14.78 -15.89
CA PHE A 267 10.08 15.62 -15.02
C PHE A 267 8.77 15.89 -15.75
N ASN A 268 7.68 15.23 -15.34
CA ASN A 268 6.39 15.30 -16.01
C ASN A 268 5.49 16.33 -15.32
N ARG A 269 5.11 17.38 -16.04
CA ARG A 269 4.27 18.48 -15.54
C ARG A 269 2.96 18.58 -16.29
N VAL A 270 1.89 18.79 -15.52
CA VAL A 270 0.58 19.19 -16.03
C VAL A 270 0.37 20.66 -15.68
N ASN A 271 -0.30 21.38 -16.56
CA ASN A 271 -0.67 22.78 -16.36
C ASN A 271 -2.15 22.96 -16.69
N HIS A 272 -2.76 23.97 -16.09
CA HIS A 272 -4.03 24.53 -16.53
C HIS A 272 -3.82 25.60 -17.61
N PRO A 273 -4.81 25.88 -18.47
CA PRO A 273 -4.67 26.89 -19.51
C PRO A 273 -4.61 28.31 -18.93
N VAL A 274 -3.81 29.18 -19.53
CA VAL A 274 -3.80 30.62 -19.21
C VAL A 274 -4.85 31.32 -20.07
N GLU A 275 -6.10 31.14 -19.69
CA GLU A 275 -7.27 31.75 -20.35
C GLU A 275 -7.96 32.69 -19.37
N ALA A 276 -8.21 33.94 -19.76
CA ALA A 276 -8.85 34.91 -18.88
C ALA A 276 -10.21 34.38 -18.37
N GLY A 277 -10.37 34.34 -17.06
CA GLY A 277 -11.53 33.75 -16.38
C GLY A 277 -11.38 32.29 -15.97
N PHE A 278 -10.33 31.58 -16.39
CA PHE A 278 -10.04 30.23 -15.87
C PHE A 278 -9.71 30.30 -14.38
N GLU A 279 -10.22 29.33 -13.61
CA GLU A 279 -10.09 29.29 -12.16
C GLU A 279 -9.58 27.93 -11.67
N GLN A 280 -8.65 27.97 -10.72
CA GLN A 280 -8.29 26.85 -9.87
C GLN A 280 -8.98 27.00 -8.52
N SER A 281 -9.44 25.89 -7.95
CA SER A 281 -9.97 25.83 -6.58
C SER A 281 -9.58 24.50 -5.95
N TYR A 282 -8.87 24.54 -4.82
CA TYR A 282 -8.45 23.34 -4.09
C TYR A 282 -8.22 23.65 -2.60
N SER A 283 -8.30 22.62 -1.76
CA SER A 283 -8.05 22.73 -0.32
C SER A 283 -7.03 21.71 0.16
N VAL A 284 -6.16 22.12 1.08
CA VAL A 284 -5.08 21.31 1.66
C VAL A 284 -5.14 21.39 3.19
N ALA A 285 -5.02 20.25 3.85
CA ALA A 285 -4.79 20.17 5.29
C ALA A 285 -3.31 20.37 5.60
N LEU A 286 -3.01 21.22 6.57
CA LEU A 286 -1.68 21.42 7.14
C LEU A 286 -1.70 20.86 8.57
N GLN A 287 -0.88 19.85 8.82
CA GLN A 287 -0.74 19.21 10.12
C GLN A 287 0.69 19.40 10.63
N PHE A 288 0.82 19.69 11.91
CA PHE A 288 2.10 19.87 12.59
C PHE A 288 2.12 19.04 13.87
N GLY A 289 3.29 18.54 14.24
CA GLY A 289 3.46 17.70 15.42
C GLY A 289 4.92 17.52 15.78
N CYS A 290 5.19 16.98 16.97
CA CYS A 290 6.54 16.66 17.41
C CYS A 290 6.52 15.25 17.99
N TYR A 291 7.31 14.36 17.42
CA TYR A 291 7.25 12.92 17.70
C TYR A 291 8.61 12.38 18.11
N PRO A 292 8.68 11.48 19.10
CA PRO A 292 9.93 10.88 19.56
C PRO A 292 10.54 9.92 18.53
N ASP A 293 9.72 9.32 17.67
CA ASP A 293 10.14 8.38 16.65
C ASP A 293 9.30 8.47 15.37
N TYR A 294 9.72 7.75 14.34
CA TYR A 294 9.10 7.76 13.02
C TYR A 294 7.80 6.95 12.99
N GLN A 295 7.75 5.81 13.69
CA GLN A 295 6.60 4.91 13.68
C GLN A 295 5.36 5.59 14.27
N GLN A 296 5.52 6.31 15.39
CA GLN A 296 4.43 7.09 15.99
C GLN A 296 3.96 8.21 15.06
N MET A 297 4.89 8.92 14.42
CA MET A 297 4.56 9.95 13.43
C MET A 297 3.78 9.38 12.25
N MET A 298 4.26 8.28 11.68
CA MET A 298 3.61 7.59 10.55
C MET A 298 2.18 7.18 10.90
N ARG A 299 1.98 6.52 12.05
CA ARG A 299 0.67 6.07 12.53
C ARG A 299 -0.28 7.25 12.71
N ASP A 300 0.13 8.26 13.49
CA ASP A 300 -0.78 9.32 13.89
C ASP A 300 -1.17 10.22 12.70
N VAL A 301 -0.26 10.49 11.76
CA VAL A 301 -0.54 11.27 10.54
C VAL A 301 -1.37 10.46 9.54
N TRP A 302 -1.11 9.15 9.41
CA TRP A 302 -1.95 8.25 8.61
C TRP A 302 -3.39 8.26 9.13
N ARG A 303 -3.60 7.93 10.41
CA ARG A 303 -4.95 7.83 11.01
C ARG A 303 -5.71 9.15 10.94
N THR A 304 -5.04 10.27 11.23
CA THR A 304 -5.63 11.60 11.07
C THR A 304 -6.14 11.87 9.64
N THR A 305 -5.39 11.43 8.63
CA THR A 305 -5.78 11.61 7.23
C THR A 305 -6.86 10.59 6.84
N TYR A 306 -6.74 9.36 7.32
CA TYR A 306 -7.69 8.28 7.13
C TYR A 306 -9.08 8.67 7.63
N ASP A 307 -9.22 9.17 8.85
CA ASP A 307 -10.50 9.60 9.43
C ASP A 307 -11.25 10.62 8.56
N ARG A 308 -10.51 11.48 7.86
CA ARG A 308 -11.08 12.50 6.97
C ARG A 308 -11.38 11.98 5.57
N MET A 309 -10.54 11.09 5.05
CA MET A 309 -10.49 10.74 3.63
C MET A 309 -11.06 9.35 3.31
N ARG A 310 -11.22 8.50 4.32
CA ARG A 310 -11.69 7.12 4.17
C ARG A 310 -13.04 7.08 3.46
N ASP A 311 -13.10 6.28 2.40
CA ASP A 311 -14.27 6.06 1.58
C ASP A 311 -15.36 5.35 2.37
N GLN A 312 -16.59 5.39 1.87
CA GLN A 312 -17.71 4.71 2.51
C GLN A 312 -17.52 3.19 2.48
N LEU A 313 -18.13 2.49 3.45
CA LEU A 313 -18.14 1.04 3.42
C LEU A 313 -18.89 0.56 2.18
N PHE A 314 -18.28 -0.36 1.45
CA PHE A 314 -18.92 -1.01 0.33
C PHE A 314 -20.01 -1.97 0.83
N GLU A 315 -21.20 -1.89 0.24
CA GLU A 315 -22.32 -2.76 0.60
C GLU A 315 -22.17 -4.13 -0.06
N VAL A 316 -21.77 -5.12 0.74
CA VAL A 316 -21.57 -6.50 0.31
C VAL A 316 -22.15 -7.47 1.35
N ASP A 317 -22.74 -8.55 0.85
CA ASP A 317 -23.10 -9.73 1.64
C ASP A 317 -21.92 -10.71 1.59
N ASN A 318 -21.10 -10.73 2.65
CA ASN A 318 -19.87 -11.52 2.68
C ASN A 318 -20.13 -13.02 2.77
N GLU A 319 -21.25 -13.44 3.37
CA GLU A 319 -21.66 -14.86 3.36
C GLU A 319 -21.93 -15.30 1.92
N ARG A 320 -22.75 -14.55 1.19
CA ARG A 320 -23.04 -14.86 -0.21
C ARG A 320 -21.80 -14.80 -1.09
N HIS A 321 -20.93 -13.82 -0.90
CA HIS A 321 -19.65 -13.71 -1.60
C HIS A 321 -18.77 -14.94 -1.32
N PHE A 322 -18.61 -15.33 -0.05
CA PHE A 322 -17.90 -16.55 0.35
C PHE A 322 -18.42 -17.79 -0.38
N HIS A 323 -19.73 -18.03 -0.38
CA HIS A 323 -20.31 -19.18 -1.08
C HIS A 323 -20.15 -19.11 -2.62
N ASN A 324 -20.19 -17.93 -3.22
CA ASN A 324 -19.89 -17.75 -4.65
C ASN A 324 -18.44 -18.14 -4.96
N CYS A 325 -17.50 -17.66 -4.16
CA CYS A 325 -16.08 -17.93 -4.29
C CYS A 325 -15.77 -19.42 -4.10
N MET A 326 -16.37 -20.08 -3.10
CA MET A 326 -16.23 -21.52 -2.88
C MET A 326 -16.77 -22.36 -4.06
N ARG A 327 -17.93 -21.99 -4.62
CA ARG A 327 -18.47 -22.64 -5.83
C ARG A 327 -17.52 -22.52 -7.01
N MET A 328 -16.91 -21.35 -7.19
CA MET A 328 -15.94 -21.12 -8.25
C MET A 328 -14.68 -21.97 -8.07
N LEU A 329 -14.08 -21.98 -6.88
CA LEU A 329 -12.91 -22.81 -6.60
C LEU A 329 -13.21 -24.30 -6.81
N SER A 330 -14.39 -24.77 -6.37
CA SER A 330 -14.82 -26.15 -6.61
C SER A 330 -14.97 -26.42 -8.11
N HIS A 331 -15.56 -25.50 -8.88
CA HIS A 331 -15.77 -25.67 -10.32
C HIS A 331 -14.46 -25.84 -11.10
N TYR A 332 -13.43 -25.03 -10.81
CA TYR A 332 -12.15 -25.06 -11.54
C TYR A 332 -11.15 -26.08 -11.00
N THR A 333 -11.35 -26.57 -9.77
CA THR A 333 -10.53 -27.65 -9.20
C THR A 333 -10.92 -28.97 -9.83
N ARG A 334 -9.95 -29.66 -10.45
CA ARG A 334 -10.16 -30.95 -11.09
C ARG A 334 -8.92 -31.81 -11.07
N GLN A 335 -9.10 -33.06 -11.49
CA GLN A 335 -8.02 -34.01 -11.70
C GLN A 335 -7.30 -33.75 -13.03
N TYR A 336 -5.97 -33.80 -13.00
CA TYR A 336 -5.06 -33.76 -14.15
C TYR A 336 -4.09 -34.92 -14.07
N GLY A 337 -4.45 -36.07 -14.66
CA GLY A 337 -3.72 -37.31 -14.45
C GLY A 337 -3.75 -37.73 -12.98
N ASP A 338 -2.57 -37.92 -12.38
CA ASP A 338 -2.44 -38.28 -10.95
C ASP A 338 -2.39 -37.07 -10.00
N ALA A 339 -2.45 -35.84 -10.55
CA ALA A 339 -2.44 -34.60 -9.81
C ALA A 339 -3.84 -33.99 -9.68
N TYR A 340 -4.07 -33.23 -8.60
CA TYR A 340 -5.28 -32.43 -8.40
C TYR A 340 -4.89 -30.97 -8.19
N GLY A 341 -5.68 -30.08 -8.76
CA GLY A 341 -5.47 -28.64 -8.61
C GLY A 341 -6.38 -27.86 -9.54
N LEU A 342 -6.13 -26.56 -9.60
CA LEU A 342 -6.84 -25.62 -10.46
C LEU A 342 -5.88 -24.80 -11.32
N PRO A 343 -6.33 -24.22 -12.44
CA PRO A 343 -5.49 -23.42 -13.34
C PRO A 343 -4.73 -22.30 -12.62
N PHE A 344 -3.55 -21.95 -13.14
CA PHE A 344 -2.73 -20.86 -12.59
C PHE A 344 -3.30 -19.50 -12.96
N SER A 345 -3.82 -19.35 -14.18
CA SER A 345 -4.37 -18.07 -14.66
C SER A 345 -5.52 -18.28 -15.64
N CYS A 346 -6.53 -17.41 -15.54
CA CYS A 346 -7.70 -17.38 -16.41
C CYS A 346 -8.00 -15.96 -16.90
N GLN A 347 -8.23 -15.77 -18.20
CA GLN A 347 -8.51 -14.46 -18.78
C GLN A 347 -9.98 -14.05 -18.56
N PHE A 348 -10.21 -12.81 -18.13
CA PHE A 348 -11.55 -12.24 -18.03
C PHE A 348 -12.13 -11.82 -19.38
N PRO A 349 -13.46 -11.73 -19.50
CA PRO A 349 -14.48 -12.00 -18.47
C PRO A 349 -14.92 -13.46 -18.39
N ASN A 350 -14.50 -14.28 -19.36
CA ASN A 350 -15.06 -15.62 -19.58
C ASN A 350 -14.37 -16.72 -18.77
N MET A 351 -13.29 -16.40 -18.06
CA MET A 351 -12.41 -17.37 -17.40
C MET A 351 -11.77 -18.34 -18.40
N ASP A 352 -11.27 -17.82 -19.52
CA ASP A 352 -10.54 -18.62 -20.50
C ASP A 352 -9.19 -19.04 -19.90
N ILE A 353 -8.98 -20.34 -19.73
CA ILE A 353 -7.81 -20.89 -19.03
C ILE A 353 -6.56 -20.62 -19.89
N SER A 354 -5.70 -19.72 -19.43
CA SER A 354 -4.49 -19.32 -20.14
C SER A 354 -3.25 -20.10 -19.71
N SER A 355 -3.22 -20.58 -18.46
CA SER A 355 -2.11 -21.40 -17.95
C SER A 355 -2.58 -22.39 -16.89
N VAL A 356 -2.01 -23.61 -16.92
CA VAL A 356 -2.20 -24.64 -15.90
C VAL A 356 -0.85 -25.01 -15.30
N SER A 357 -0.60 -24.51 -14.10
CA SER A 357 0.51 -24.91 -13.23
C SER A 357 0.03 -24.81 -11.77
N PHE A 358 0.48 -25.72 -10.92
CA PHE A 358 0.08 -25.77 -9.52
C PHE A 358 1.22 -25.26 -8.67
N GLN A 359 1.04 -24.07 -8.10
CA GLN A 359 2.02 -23.44 -7.24
C GLN A 359 1.61 -23.63 -5.76
N PHE A 360 2.56 -24.08 -4.94
CA PHE A 360 2.35 -24.49 -3.53
C PHE A 360 1.83 -23.34 -2.68
N GLY A 361 2.58 -22.24 -2.55
CA GLY A 361 2.15 -21.02 -1.86
C GLY A 361 1.95 -19.83 -2.82
N PHE A 362 2.09 -18.61 -2.29
CA PHE A 362 2.12 -17.36 -3.04
C PHE A 362 0.89 -17.16 -3.96
N VAL A 363 1.06 -17.11 -5.28
CA VAL A 363 -0.01 -16.82 -6.25
C VAL A 363 -0.89 -18.06 -6.51
N GLY A 364 -0.36 -19.27 -6.32
CA GLY A 364 -1.11 -20.51 -6.56
C GLY A 364 -2.03 -20.93 -5.42
N GLN A 365 -1.58 -20.77 -4.16
CA GLN A 365 -2.30 -21.15 -2.94
C GLN A 365 -2.95 -22.55 -2.99
N GLN A 366 -2.37 -23.51 -3.70
CA GLN A 366 -3.06 -24.77 -4.04
C GLN A 366 -3.44 -25.59 -2.78
N PRO A 367 -2.55 -25.83 -1.80
CA PRO A 367 -2.93 -26.49 -0.55
C PRO A 367 -3.94 -25.67 0.26
N GLY A 368 -3.88 -24.33 0.23
CA GLY A 368 -4.85 -23.47 0.91
C GLY A 368 -6.24 -23.57 0.32
N ILE A 369 -6.34 -23.60 -1.00
CA ILE A 369 -7.60 -23.85 -1.70
C ILE A 369 -8.10 -25.28 -1.42
N GLY A 370 -7.19 -26.26 -1.39
CA GLY A 370 -7.51 -27.64 -1.00
C GLY A 370 -8.10 -27.72 0.42
N TYR A 371 -7.48 -27.05 1.39
CA TYR A 371 -7.97 -26.94 2.76
C TYR A 371 -9.35 -26.28 2.82
N GLN A 372 -9.54 -25.15 2.14
CA GLN A 372 -10.83 -24.44 2.14
C GLN A 372 -11.95 -25.30 1.50
N LEU A 373 -11.66 -26.01 0.40
CA LEU A 373 -12.61 -26.92 -0.25
C LEU A 373 -13.00 -28.11 0.65
N LEU A 374 -12.00 -28.71 1.31
CA LEU A 374 -12.21 -29.79 2.28
C LEU A 374 -13.14 -29.33 3.41
N ARG A 375 -12.80 -28.21 4.05
CA ARG A 375 -13.58 -27.62 5.15
C ARG A 375 -15.00 -27.27 4.71
N TYR A 376 -15.13 -26.63 3.55
CA TYR A 376 -16.42 -26.22 2.99
C TYR A 376 -17.32 -27.41 2.66
N GLY A 377 -16.78 -28.41 1.94
CA GLY A 377 -17.54 -29.59 1.56
C GLY A 377 -18.07 -30.37 2.76
N ASP A 378 -17.31 -30.38 3.85
CA ASP A 378 -17.77 -30.97 5.11
C ASP A 378 -18.90 -30.17 5.77
N LYS A 379 -18.73 -28.86 5.93
CA LYS A 379 -19.71 -27.99 6.62
C LYS A 379 -21.02 -27.85 5.84
N GLU A 380 -20.94 -27.79 4.52
CA GLU A 380 -22.09 -27.60 3.61
C GLU A 380 -22.64 -28.92 3.05
N GLN A 381 -22.06 -30.07 3.44
CA GLN A 381 -22.44 -31.39 2.91
C GLN A 381 -22.29 -31.49 1.38
N ASP A 382 -21.29 -30.82 0.82
CA ASP A 382 -20.91 -30.88 -0.60
C ASP A 382 -19.77 -31.89 -0.79
N ALA A 383 -20.15 -33.11 -1.17
CA ALA A 383 -19.22 -34.23 -1.34
C ALA A 383 -18.18 -33.99 -2.44
N ASP A 384 -18.52 -33.25 -3.51
CA ASP A 384 -17.60 -32.98 -4.61
C ASP A 384 -16.51 -31.99 -4.19
N ALA A 385 -16.89 -30.91 -3.49
CA ALA A 385 -15.94 -29.98 -2.91
C ALA A 385 -15.02 -30.67 -1.88
N TYR A 386 -15.61 -31.51 -1.01
CA TYR A 386 -14.86 -32.27 -0.01
C TYR A 386 -13.81 -33.18 -0.67
N GLU A 387 -14.22 -34.00 -1.64
CA GLU A 387 -13.32 -34.93 -2.35
C GLU A 387 -12.19 -34.19 -3.08
N LYS A 388 -12.50 -33.08 -3.76
CA LYS A 388 -11.50 -32.24 -4.41
C LYS A 388 -10.49 -31.68 -3.40
N GLY A 389 -10.96 -31.17 -2.27
CA GLY A 389 -10.12 -30.64 -1.21
C GLY A 389 -9.14 -31.68 -0.66
N VAL A 390 -9.64 -32.86 -0.29
CA VAL A 390 -8.81 -33.99 0.17
C VAL A 390 -7.75 -34.34 -0.87
N ASN A 391 -8.14 -34.50 -2.14
CA ASN A 391 -7.24 -34.94 -3.20
C ASN A 391 -6.15 -33.92 -3.55
N VAL A 392 -6.43 -32.61 -3.43
CA VAL A 392 -5.40 -31.57 -3.58
C VAL A 392 -4.34 -31.70 -2.48
N VAL A 393 -4.76 -31.79 -1.21
CA VAL A 393 -3.83 -31.92 -0.08
C VAL A 393 -3.05 -33.24 -0.15
N ASP A 394 -3.73 -34.35 -0.46
CA ASP A 394 -3.12 -35.67 -0.64
C ASP A 394 -2.08 -35.67 -1.77
N PHE A 395 -2.36 -35.01 -2.89
CA PHE A 395 -1.40 -34.90 -4.01
C PHE A 395 -0.10 -34.23 -3.57
N TRP A 396 -0.19 -33.07 -2.92
CA TRP A 396 0.99 -32.33 -2.47
C TRP A 396 1.78 -33.10 -1.42
N ALA A 397 1.11 -33.61 -0.37
CA ALA A 397 1.75 -34.36 0.70
C ALA A 397 2.46 -35.63 0.21
N ARG A 398 1.91 -36.29 -0.82
CA ARG A 398 2.48 -37.50 -1.42
C ARG A 398 3.64 -37.22 -2.39
N SER A 399 3.60 -36.10 -3.12
CA SER A 399 4.40 -35.94 -4.34
C SER A 399 5.50 -34.87 -4.23
N ALA A 400 5.33 -33.85 -3.41
CA ALA A 400 6.21 -32.68 -3.43
C ALA A 400 7.48 -32.82 -2.57
N MET A 401 7.48 -33.74 -1.60
CA MET A 401 8.58 -33.82 -0.63
C MET A 401 9.89 -34.29 -1.28
N THR A 402 10.99 -33.59 -1.00
CA THR A 402 12.35 -33.97 -1.43
C THR A 402 13.07 -34.74 -0.33
N ASP A 403 14.29 -35.24 -0.59
CA ASP A 403 15.11 -35.91 0.43
C ASP A 403 15.54 -34.97 1.57
N SER A 404 15.76 -33.68 1.28
CA SER A 404 16.21 -32.69 2.27
C SER A 404 15.13 -32.28 3.26
N GLY A 405 13.85 -32.52 2.95
CA GLY A 405 12.72 -32.00 3.73
C GLY A 405 12.15 -30.68 3.20
N LEU A 406 12.79 -30.07 2.19
CA LEU A 406 12.28 -28.90 1.47
C LEU A 406 11.37 -29.34 0.31
N PRO A 407 10.05 -29.16 0.38
CA PRO A 407 9.17 -29.61 -0.69
C PRO A 407 9.33 -28.79 -1.98
N HIS A 408 9.12 -29.44 -3.12
CA HIS A 408 9.00 -28.79 -4.42
C HIS A 408 7.82 -27.82 -4.46
N MET A 409 7.99 -26.74 -5.23
CA MET A 409 7.14 -25.55 -5.15
C MET A 409 6.10 -25.43 -6.27
N CYS A 410 6.43 -25.86 -7.49
CA CYS A 410 5.56 -25.69 -8.66
C CYS A 410 5.47 -27.00 -9.42
N TYR A 411 4.26 -27.53 -9.62
CA TYR A 411 4.00 -28.75 -10.38
C TYR A 411 3.28 -28.43 -11.68
N HIS A 412 3.80 -28.95 -12.79
CA HIS A 412 3.19 -28.76 -14.11
C HIS A 412 2.57 -30.07 -14.63
N PRO A 413 1.24 -30.20 -14.62
CA PRO A 413 0.59 -31.47 -14.99
C PRO A 413 0.83 -31.86 -16.45
N GLY A 414 1.03 -30.90 -17.36
CA GLY A 414 1.31 -31.20 -18.77
C GLY A 414 2.65 -31.89 -19.04
N ILE A 415 3.61 -31.82 -18.11
CA ILE A 415 4.89 -32.53 -18.20
C ILE A 415 5.02 -33.63 -17.13
N GLY A 416 4.04 -33.74 -16.22
CA GLY A 416 4.05 -34.72 -15.14
C GLY A 416 5.16 -34.53 -14.11
N ALA A 417 5.71 -33.31 -13.97
CA ALA A 417 6.89 -33.04 -13.16
C ALA A 417 6.86 -31.67 -12.47
N PHE A 418 7.73 -31.49 -11.47
CA PHE A 418 7.95 -30.20 -10.82
C PHE A 418 8.83 -29.30 -11.69
N GLU A 419 8.47 -28.03 -11.76
CA GLU A 419 9.20 -26.99 -12.47
C GLU A 419 10.47 -26.58 -11.71
N PRO A 420 11.52 -26.12 -12.42
CA PRO A 420 12.71 -25.58 -11.80
C PRO A 420 12.44 -24.16 -11.23
N TYR A 421 11.70 -24.10 -10.12
CA TYR A 421 11.30 -22.86 -9.45
C TYR A 421 12.13 -22.59 -8.18
N PRO A 422 12.47 -21.33 -7.85
CA PRO A 422 13.11 -21.00 -6.58
C PRO A 422 12.28 -21.44 -5.38
N HIS A 423 12.92 -21.88 -4.30
CA HIS A 423 12.20 -22.27 -3.08
C HIS A 423 12.21 -21.09 -2.11
N TYR A 424 11.28 -20.16 -2.31
CA TYR A 424 11.09 -19.02 -1.42
C TYR A 424 10.55 -19.49 -0.07
N ILE A 425 11.14 -18.99 1.01
CA ILE A 425 10.70 -19.39 2.36
C ILE A 425 9.28 -18.92 2.67
N ARG A 426 8.89 -17.77 2.11
CA ARG A 426 7.52 -17.26 2.15
C ARG A 426 6.54 -18.21 1.48
N MET A 427 6.82 -18.59 0.23
CA MET A 427 5.98 -19.53 -0.52
C MET A 427 5.89 -20.90 0.16
N LEU A 428 6.97 -21.36 0.79
CA LEU A 428 6.95 -22.58 1.61
C LEU A 428 5.96 -22.46 2.77
N ALA A 429 6.03 -21.35 3.52
CA ALA A 429 5.19 -21.11 4.69
C ALA A 429 3.69 -21.11 4.32
N ASP A 430 3.32 -20.38 3.26
CA ASP A 430 1.93 -20.31 2.77
C ASP A 430 1.32 -21.69 2.55
N GLY A 431 2.03 -22.56 1.82
CA GLY A 431 1.51 -23.87 1.48
C GLY A 431 1.52 -24.84 2.67
N ILE A 432 2.57 -24.81 3.51
CA ILE A 432 2.73 -25.78 4.59
C ILE A 432 1.77 -25.52 5.76
N GLU A 433 1.48 -24.24 6.07
CA GLU A 433 0.47 -23.89 7.06
C GLU A 433 -0.89 -24.47 6.69
N ASN A 434 -1.26 -24.42 5.41
CA ASN A 434 -2.53 -24.95 4.94
C ASN A 434 -2.62 -26.48 4.95
N ILE A 435 -1.51 -27.21 4.77
CA ILE A 435 -1.50 -28.66 4.97
C ILE A 435 -1.67 -29.00 6.46
N LEU A 436 -1.05 -28.21 7.35
CA LEU A 436 -1.24 -28.37 8.79
C LEU A 436 -2.69 -28.07 9.21
N ASP A 437 -3.28 -26.98 8.71
CA ASP A 437 -4.69 -26.63 8.96
C ASP A 437 -5.65 -27.73 8.47
N ALA A 438 -5.40 -28.31 7.28
CA ALA A 438 -6.17 -29.45 6.77
C ALA A 438 -6.04 -30.69 7.66
N TRP A 439 -4.82 -31.03 8.11
CA TRP A 439 -4.61 -32.14 9.04
C TRP A 439 -5.33 -31.89 10.37
N LEU A 440 -5.21 -30.67 10.91
CA LEU A 440 -5.80 -30.30 12.19
C LEU A 440 -7.32 -30.39 12.16
N TYR A 441 -7.94 -29.94 11.07
CA TYR A 441 -9.38 -30.05 10.85
C TYR A 441 -9.85 -31.50 10.90
N MET A 442 -9.17 -32.40 10.19
CA MET A 442 -9.48 -33.83 10.16
C MET A 442 -9.23 -34.49 11.52
N HIS A 443 -8.12 -34.14 12.18
CA HIS A 443 -7.73 -34.69 13.48
C HIS A 443 -8.78 -34.38 14.56
N LYS A 444 -9.28 -33.13 14.62
CA LYS A 444 -10.34 -32.72 15.56
C LYS A 444 -11.65 -33.47 15.36
N LYS A 445 -11.88 -34.01 14.17
CA LYS A 445 -13.03 -34.86 13.85
C LYS A 445 -12.80 -36.35 14.15
N GLY A 446 -11.61 -36.72 14.60
CA GLY A 446 -11.22 -38.11 14.84
C GLY A 446 -10.78 -38.87 13.58
N GLU A 447 -10.51 -38.16 12.48
CA GLU A 447 -9.96 -38.75 11.26
C GLU A 447 -8.47 -38.46 11.15
N ASP A 448 -7.63 -39.50 11.26
CA ASP A 448 -6.19 -39.32 11.19
C ASP A 448 -5.66 -39.35 9.75
N LYS A 449 -4.78 -38.40 9.44
CA LYS A 449 -4.09 -38.24 8.15
C LYS A 449 -2.58 -38.22 8.38
N PRO A 450 -1.97 -39.35 8.79
CA PRO A 450 -0.59 -39.37 9.27
C PRO A 450 0.44 -38.94 8.22
N ALA A 451 0.15 -39.15 6.93
CA ALA A 451 1.00 -38.70 5.83
C ALA A 451 1.09 -37.15 5.75
N TRP A 452 -0.01 -36.44 6.03
CA TRP A 452 -0.02 -34.97 6.02
C TRP A 452 0.81 -34.40 7.17
N LEU A 453 0.62 -34.94 8.38
CA LEU A 453 1.43 -34.55 9.54
C LEU A 453 2.92 -34.88 9.34
N ALA A 454 3.24 -36.04 8.75
CA ALA A 454 4.61 -36.41 8.44
C ALA A 454 5.25 -35.46 7.42
N PHE A 455 4.48 -34.98 6.43
CA PHE A 455 4.94 -33.97 5.48
C PHE A 455 5.25 -32.62 6.18
N CYS A 456 4.35 -32.16 7.06
CA CYS A 456 4.57 -30.97 7.90
C CYS A 456 5.82 -31.12 8.76
N ARG A 457 6.00 -32.28 9.39
CA ARG A 457 7.16 -32.59 10.23
C ARG A 457 8.47 -32.49 9.47
N ARG A 458 8.59 -33.14 8.32
CA ARG A 458 9.82 -33.10 7.51
C ARG A 458 10.17 -31.67 7.07
N THR A 459 9.15 -30.87 6.76
CA THR A 459 9.33 -29.45 6.43
C THR A 459 9.78 -28.65 7.64
N ALA A 460 9.15 -28.83 8.80
CA ALA A 460 9.52 -28.15 10.04
C ALA A 460 10.93 -28.53 10.51
N ASP A 461 11.30 -29.80 10.39
CA ASP A 461 12.66 -30.31 10.65
C ASP A 461 13.69 -29.60 9.76
N TRP A 462 13.39 -29.46 8.46
CA TRP A 462 14.23 -28.72 7.53
C TRP A 462 14.36 -27.24 7.93
N ILE A 463 13.24 -26.56 8.23
CA ILE A 463 13.25 -25.14 8.65
C ILE A 463 14.13 -24.96 9.89
N VAL A 464 14.00 -25.80 10.91
CA VAL A 464 14.84 -25.72 12.12
C VAL A 464 16.32 -25.96 11.78
N GLN A 465 16.60 -26.92 10.89
CA GLN A 465 17.97 -27.24 10.49
C GLN A 465 18.67 -26.10 9.74
N ILE A 466 17.95 -25.36 8.88
CA ILE A 466 18.55 -24.29 8.07
C ILE A 466 18.57 -22.93 8.77
N GLN A 467 18.04 -22.82 9.99
CA GLN A 467 17.99 -21.56 10.72
C GLN A 467 19.41 -21.02 10.97
N ASN A 468 19.66 -19.77 10.61
CA ASN A 468 20.95 -19.13 10.83
C ASN A 468 21.26 -18.97 12.33
N ASP A 469 22.52 -18.72 12.68
CA ASP A 469 22.95 -18.51 14.07
C ASP A 469 22.27 -17.30 14.74
N ASP A 470 21.89 -16.29 13.97
CA ASP A 470 21.15 -15.10 14.42
C ASP A 470 19.62 -15.30 14.48
N GLY A 471 19.12 -16.51 14.17
CA GLY A 471 17.69 -16.83 14.19
C GLY A 471 16.96 -16.54 12.87
N SER A 472 17.60 -15.88 11.92
CA SER A 472 17.01 -15.51 10.63
C SER A 472 16.95 -16.66 9.64
N PHE A 473 16.25 -16.41 8.53
CA PHE A 473 16.21 -17.28 7.36
C PHE A 473 16.46 -16.51 6.08
N TYR A 474 17.17 -17.12 5.13
CA TYR A 474 17.34 -16.58 3.80
C TYR A 474 16.04 -16.59 2.99
N ARG A 475 15.89 -15.62 2.07
CA ARG A 475 14.69 -15.39 1.25
C ARG A 475 14.37 -16.60 0.37
N ALA A 476 15.38 -17.24 -0.21
CA ALA A 476 15.18 -18.41 -1.04
C ALA A 476 16.37 -19.39 -1.03
N TYR A 477 16.04 -20.65 -1.29
CA TYR A 477 16.97 -21.77 -1.37
C TYR A 477 16.84 -22.48 -2.73
N ASN A 478 17.87 -23.24 -3.08
CA ASN A 478 17.80 -24.25 -4.14
C ASN A 478 17.29 -25.58 -3.55
N THR A 479 16.90 -26.52 -4.40
CA THR A 479 16.37 -27.83 -3.99
C THR A 479 17.34 -28.64 -3.11
N ASP A 480 18.65 -28.45 -3.29
CA ASP A 480 19.69 -29.06 -2.47
C ASP A 480 19.93 -28.34 -1.13
N SER A 481 19.07 -27.38 -0.75
CA SER A 481 19.16 -26.50 0.42
C SER A 481 20.29 -25.48 0.39
N SER A 482 21.04 -25.34 -0.72
CA SER A 482 21.99 -24.24 -0.87
C SER A 482 21.27 -22.90 -0.98
N ILE A 483 21.92 -21.83 -0.48
CA ILE A 483 21.37 -20.48 -0.49
C ILE A 483 21.24 -20.00 -1.93
N ARG A 484 20.06 -19.48 -2.29
CA ARG A 484 19.81 -18.89 -3.60
C ARG A 484 19.71 -17.37 -3.53
N MET A 485 19.08 -16.84 -2.50
CA MET A 485 18.93 -15.40 -2.25
C MET A 485 19.18 -15.12 -0.77
N ASP A 486 20.19 -14.32 -0.45
CA ASP A 486 20.77 -14.17 0.89
C ASP A 486 20.14 -13.06 1.75
N SER A 487 19.13 -12.37 1.22
CA SER A 487 18.28 -11.49 2.02
C SER A 487 17.57 -12.24 3.13
N LYS A 488 17.40 -11.61 4.29
CA LYS A 488 16.80 -12.23 5.49
C LYS A 488 15.41 -11.68 5.83
N ALA A 489 14.93 -10.70 5.07
CA ALA A 489 13.71 -9.95 5.40
C ALA A 489 12.42 -10.80 5.44
N ASN A 490 12.41 -11.97 4.80
CA ASN A 490 11.26 -12.91 4.85
C ASN A 490 11.25 -13.85 6.07
N THR A 491 12.18 -13.68 7.01
CA THR A 491 12.21 -14.42 8.29
C THR A 491 10.85 -14.52 8.99
N PRO A 492 10.00 -13.47 9.03
CA PRO A 492 8.70 -13.57 9.69
C PRO A 492 7.78 -14.65 9.14
N SER A 493 7.96 -15.04 7.87
CA SER A 493 6.97 -15.83 7.14
C SER A 493 6.72 -17.21 7.74
N VAL A 494 7.72 -17.82 8.39
CA VAL A 494 7.61 -19.18 8.96
C VAL A 494 7.26 -19.20 10.45
N ILE A 495 7.18 -18.04 11.10
CA ILE A 495 6.98 -17.96 12.56
C ILE A 495 5.66 -18.61 12.96
N ARG A 496 4.56 -18.24 12.26
CA ARG A 496 3.22 -18.77 12.59
C ARG A 496 3.16 -20.28 12.41
N PHE A 497 3.66 -20.81 11.29
CA PHE A 497 3.80 -22.26 11.09
C PHE A 497 4.55 -22.96 12.23
N LEU A 498 5.73 -22.45 12.63
CA LEU A 498 6.55 -23.08 13.68
C LEU A 498 5.84 -23.06 15.04
N VAL A 499 5.12 -21.98 15.36
CA VAL A 499 4.28 -21.87 16.56
C VAL A 499 3.16 -22.92 16.53
N GLN A 500 2.40 -22.98 15.44
CA GLN A 500 1.30 -23.93 15.28
C GLN A 500 1.78 -25.38 15.33
N PHE A 501 2.93 -25.66 14.71
CA PHE A 501 3.50 -27.00 14.72
C PHE A 501 4.03 -27.41 16.11
N TYR A 502 4.55 -26.45 16.89
CA TYR A 502 4.82 -26.67 18.31
C TYR A 502 3.55 -27.06 19.07
N LEU A 503 2.44 -26.34 18.87
CA LEU A 503 1.18 -26.62 19.57
C LEU A 503 0.64 -28.02 19.24
N VAL A 504 0.85 -28.50 18.02
CA VAL A 504 0.46 -29.86 17.59
C VAL A 504 1.38 -30.95 18.15
N THR A 505 2.68 -30.69 18.25
CA THR A 505 3.68 -31.75 18.55
C THR A 505 4.21 -31.74 19.99
N GLY A 506 4.14 -30.61 20.68
CA GLY A 506 4.77 -30.38 21.98
C GLY A 506 6.31 -30.30 21.94
N GLU A 507 6.93 -30.31 20.76
CA GLU A 507 8.38 -30.34 20.63
C GLU A 507 9.00 -28.94 20.71
N GLU A 508 9.66 -28.67 21.83
CA GLU A 508 10.17 -27.34 22.19
C GLU A 508 11.10 -26.71 21.14
N ARG A 509 11.83 -27.51 20.34
CA ARG A 509 12.72 -26.99 19.28
C ARG A 509 12.01 -26.10 18.27
N TYR A 510 10.75 -26.35 17.94
CA TYR A 510 9.99 -25.53 16.99
C TYR A 510 9.62 -24.18 17.60
N LYS A 511 9.20 -24.17 18.87
CA LYS A 511 8.96 -22.95 19.63
C LYS A 511 10.23 -22.10 19.75
N GLN A 512 11.37 -22.71 20.06
CA GLN A 512 12.65 -22.00 20.15
C GLN A 512 13.07 -21.40 18.80
N ALA A 513 12.87 -22.14 17.70
CA ALA A 513 13.12 -21.61 16.36
C ALA A 513 12.19 -20.41 16.03
N ALA A 514 10.90 -20.50 16.36
CA ALA A 514 9.94 -19.42 16.16
C ALA A 514 10.32 -18.15 16.96
N ILE A 515 10.68 -18.31 18.23
CA ILE A 515 11.11 -17.19 19.09
C ILE A 515 12.36 -16.52 18.52
N ARG A 516 13.39 -17.29 18.13
CA ARG A 516 14.62 -16.74 17.54
C ARG A 516 14.35 -15.96 16.24
N ALA A 517 13.47 -16.47 15.40
CA ALA A 517 13.02 -15.77 14.19
C ALA A 517 12.23 -14.49 14.54
N GLY A 518 11.43 -14.53 15.60
CA GLY A 518 10.74 -13.38 16.18
C GLY A 518 11.69 -12.29 16.67
N GLU A 519 12.73 -12.64 17.44
CA GLU A 519 13.73 -11.67 17.92
C GLU A 519 14.42 -10.95 16.75
N TRP A 520 14.86 -11.72 15.75
CA TRP A 520 15.48 -11.14 14.56
C TRP A 520 14.51 -10.19 13.85
N SER A 521 13.26 -10.62 13.68
CA SER A 521 12.22 -9.84 12.99
C SER A 521 11.85 -8.57 13.76
N TYR A 522 11.86 -8.60 15.09
CA TYR A 522 11.54 -7.45 15.92
C TYR A 522 12.59 -6.34 15.77
N ASP A 523 13.87 -6.69 15.71
CA ASP A 523 14.94 -5.71 15.49
C ASP A 523 15.01 -5.20 14.04
N HIS A 524 14.75 -6.05 13.04
CA HIS A 524 14.92 -5.69 11.63
C HIS A 524 13.62 -5.22 10.98
N ALA A 525 12.56 -6.03 10.99
CA ALA A 525 11.30 -5.65 10.37
C ALA A 525 10.64 -4.50 11.16
N TYR A 526 10.43 -4.66 12.47
CA TYR A 526 9.71 -3.66 13.27
C TYR A 526 10.53 -2.41 13.59
N ARG A 527 11.68 -2.53 14.27
CA ARG A 527 12.46 -1.35 14.68
C ARG A 527 13.09 -0.61 13.48
N ASN A 528 13.60 -1.34 12.48
CA ASN A 528 14.25 -0.71 11.33
C ASN A 528 13.30 -0.40 10.16
N LEU A 529 12.04 -0.88 10.18
CA LEU A 529 11.09 -0.76 9.07
C LEU A 529 11.54 -1.51 7.81
N GLU A 530 12.25 -2.64 7.98
CA GLU A 530 12.70 -3.51 6.91
C GLU A 530 11.61 -4.52 6.47
N TYR A 531 10.40 -4.04 6.24
CA TYR A 531 9.31 -4.85 5.69
C TYR A 531 9.45 -5.01 4.17
N ARG A 532 10.31 -5.92 3.72
CA ARG A 532 10.63 -6.08 2.28
C ARG A 532 10.70 -7.52 1.78
N GLY A 533 10.47 -7.67 0.48
CA GLY A 533 10.64 -8.90 -0.26
C GLY A 533 9.52 -9.93 -0.06
N GLY A 534 8.36 -9.54 0.49
CA GLY A 534 7.21 -10.42 0.71
C GLY A 534 6.64 -10.97 -0.60
N THR A 535 6.72 -10.19 -1.66
CA THR A 535 6.38 -10.58 -3.03
C THR A 535 7.48 -11.44 -3.65
N CYS A 536 7.20 -12.71 -3.96
CA CYS A 536 8.23 -13.67 -4.38
C CYS A 536 8.81 -13.40 -5.78
N ASP A 537 8.00 -12.87 -6.69
CA ASP A 537 8.31 -12.61 -8.10
C ASP A 537 8.87 -11.21 -8.38
N ASN A 538 8.92 -10.36 -7.36
CA ASN A 538 9.45 -9.01 -7.43
C ASN A 538 10.87 -8.89 -6.84
N VAL A 539 11.50 -7.76 -7.15
CA VAL A 539 12.77 -7.35 -6.53
C VAL A 539 12.61 -7.20 -5.03
N ASP A 540 13.71 -7.33 -4.30
CA ASP A 540 13.74 -7.34 -2.83
C ASP A 540 13.61 -5.93 -2.22
N VAL A 541 12.39 -5.37 -2.29
CA VAL A 541 12.06 -3.99 -1.92
C VAL A 541 10.90 -3.94 -0.95
N GLN A 542 10.71 -2.78 -0.31
CA GLN A 542 9.64 -2.58 0.66
C GLN A 542 8.25 -2.79 0.03
N ASP A 543 7.39 -3.55 0.71
CA ASP A 543 6.08 -3.99 0.20
C ASP A 543 5.06 -4.20 1.34
N ASN A 544 3.77 -4.31 0.97
CA ASN A 544 2.68 -4.55 1.92
C ASN A 544 2.73 -5.97 2.51
N GLU A 545 3.06 -6.97 1.69
CA GLU A 545 3.03 -8.40 2.05
C GLU A 545 4.05 -8.79 3.11
N ALA A 546 5.16 -8.09 3.23
CA ALA A 546 6.14 -8.28 4.30
C ALA A 546 5.68 -7.70 5.65
N GLY A 547 4.75 -6.72 5.64
CA GLY A 547 4.11 -6.16 6.82
C GLY A 547 2.98 -7.05 7.38
N ILE A 548 2.15 -7.60 6.48
CA ILE A 548 1.44 -8.89 6.69
C ILE A 548 2.54 -9.95 7.02
N TYR A 549 2.35 -11.18 7.45
CA TYR A 549 3.48 -12.08 7.84
C TYR A 549 4.32 -11.62 9.04
N ALA A 550 4.91 -10.42 9.07
CA ALA A 550 5.41 -9.82 10.31
C ALA A 550 4.26 -9.67 11.32
N MET A 551 3.14 -9.08 10.91
CA MET A 551 1.93 -8.98 11.73
C MET A 551 1.45 -10.36 12.19
N TRP A 552 1.39 -11.35 11.29
CA TRP A 552 0.93 -12.71 11.63
C TRP A 552 1.91 -13.46 12.54
N GLY A 553 3.22 -13.33 12.30
CA GLY A 553 4.26 -13.96 13.08
C GLY A 553 4.32 -13.40 14.50
N PHE A 554 4.30 -12.08 14.64
CA PHE A 554 4.28 -11.43 15.96
C PHE A 554 2.99 -11.72 16.72
N LEU A 555 1.82 -11.68 16.07
CA LEU A 555 0.56 -12.03 16.73
C LEU A 555 0.55 -13.50 17.18
N ALA A 556 1.11 -14.43 16.38
CA ALA A 556 1.25 -15.82 16.77
C ALA A 556 2.19 -16.01 17.98
N LEU A 557 3.30 -15.27 18.05
CA LEU A 557 4.19 -15.29 19.22
C LEU A 557 3.52 -14.70 20.46
N TYR A 558 2.74 -13.63 20.30
CA TYR A 558 1.94 -13.06 21.39
C TYR A 558 0.92 -14.07 21.91
N ASP A 559 0.13 -14.69 21.03
CA ASP A 559 -0.85 -15.71 21.39
C ASP A 559 -0.19 -16.91 22.12
N LEU A 560 1.05 -17.26 21.77
CA LEU A 560 1.78 -18.37 22.38
C LEU A 560 2.38 -18.03 23.75
N THR A 561 2.88 -16.81 23.93
CA THR A 561 3.76 -16.46 25.07
C THR A 561 3.13 -15.46 26.04
N GLY A 562 2.20 -14.63 25.58
CA GLY A 562 1.65 -13.50 26.32
C GLY A 562 2.63 -12.34 26.55
N GLU A 563 3.81 -12.32 25.91
CA GLU A 563 4.80 -11.25 26.10
C GLU A 563 4.43 -9.98 25.30
N ASP A 564 4.38 -8.83 25.99
CA ASP A 564 3.97 -7.54 25.41
C ASP A 564 4.82 -7.09 24.22
N LYS A 565 6.10 -7.47 24.16
CA LYS A 565 6.98 -7.11 23.04
C LYS A 565 6.48 -7.66 21.70
N TRP A 566 5.84 -8.83 21.70
CA TRP A 566 5.29 -9.40 20.48
C TRP A 566 4.02 -8.67 20.07
N LEU A 567 3.19 -8.25 21.03
CA LEU A 567 2.04 -7.40 20.74
C LEU A 567 2.48 -6.05 20.18
N GLU A 568 3.53 -5.45 20.73
CA GLU A 568 4.14 -4.23 20.21
C GLU A 568 4.60 -4.40 18.75
N GLY A 569 5.32 -5.48 18.45
CA GLY A 569 5.74 -5.81 17.07
C GLY A 569 4.54 -6.03 16.13
N ALA A 570 3.48 -6.69 16.60
CA ALA A 570 2.26 -6.90 15.83
C ALA A 570 1.53 -5.58 15.52
N ILE A 571 1.42 -4.68 16.51
CA ILE A 571 0.87 -3.33 16.37
C ILE A 571 1.70 -2.53 15.36
N GLY A 572 3.02 -2.52 15.50
CA GLY A 572 3.90 -1.80 14.58
C GLY A 572 3.84 -2.32 13.14
N ALA A 573 3.70 -3.63 12.96
CA ALA A 573 3.48 -4.23 11.64
C ALA A 573 2.10 -3.89 11.08
N ALA A 574 1.05 -3.88 11.90
CA ALA A 574 -0.30 -3.49 11.50
C ALA A 574 -0.37 -2.01 11.10
N ASP A 575 0.22 -1.10 11.88
CA ASP A 575 0.27 0.33 11.61
C ASP A 575 1.06 0.63 10.33
N TYR A 576 2.10 -0.14 10.02
CA TYR A 576 2.78 -0.06 8.73
C TYR A 576 1.89 -0.57 7.58
N THR A 577 1.29 -1.75 7.76
CA THR A 577 0.57 -2.48 6.70
C THR A 577 -0.66 -1.74 6.21
N GLU A 578 -1.41 -1.07 7.10
CA GLU A 578 -2.61 -0.32 6.71
C GLU A 578 -2.30 0.84 5.75
N THR A 579 -1.09 1.42 5.85
CA THR A 579 -0.64 2.56 5.03
C THR A 579 -0.47 2.22 3.54
N TRP A 580 -0.63 0.97 3.15
CA TRP A 580 -0.56 0.51 1.76
C TRP A 580 -1.94 0.45 1.09
N THR A 581 -3.03 0.62 1.83
CA THR A 581 -4.39 0.46 1.32
C THR A 581 -4.93 1.78 0.80
N TYR A 582 -5.47 1.78 -0.42
CA TYR A 582 -6.26 2.90 -0.93
C TYR A 582 -7.52 3.08 -0.09
N ALA A 583 -7.42 3.91 0.95
CA ALA A 583 -8.52 4.19 1.86
C ALA A 583 -9.47 5.25 1.28
N TRP A 584 -9.02 6.04 0.32
CA TRP A 584 -9.79 7.10 -0.35
C TRP A 584 -10.18 6.70 -1.78
N THR A 585 -10.98 7.53 -2.43
CA THR A 585 -11.48 7.28 -3.78
C THR A 585 -11.22 8.43 -4.75
N PHE A 586 -11.07 8.08 -6.02
CA PHE A 586 -11.05 8.97 -7.17
C PHE A 586 -11.54 8.19 -8.39
N PRO A 587 -12.11 8.85 -9.41
CA PRO A 587 -12.67 8.15 -10.54
C PRO A 587 -11.54 7.51 -11.37
N VAL A 588 -11.75 6.22 -11.70
CA VAL A 588 -10.90 5.41 -12.57
C VAL A 588 -11.76 4.88 -13.70
N THR A 589 -11.20 4.76 -14.90
CA THR A 589 -11.84 4.08 -16.02
C THR A 589 -10.99 2.89 -16.45
N THR A 590 -11.66 1.88 -17.02
CA THR A 590 -10.99 0.73 -17.59
C THR A 590 -11.34 0.58 -19.07
N PRO A 591 -10.44 0.01 -19.88
CA PRO A 591 -10.74 -0.27 -21.29
C PRO A 591 -11.78 -1.39 -21.47
N TRP A 592 -12.12 -2.14 -20.42
CA TRP A 592 -13.06 -3.27 -20.46
C TRP A 592 -14.41 -2.85 -19.87
N PRO A 593 -15.48 -2.67 -20.67
CA PRO A 593 -16.73 -2.06 -20.21
C PRO A 593 -17.34 -2.68 -18.94
N ILE A 594 -17.23 -4.00 -18.80
CA ILE A 594 -17.80 -4.78 -17.69
C ILE A 594 -16.86 -4.95 -16.48
N HIS A 595 -15.71 -4.28 -16.47
CA HIS A 595 -14.80 -4.33 -15.32
C HIS A 595 -15.46 -3.68 -14.10
N PRO A 596 -15.33 -4.28 -12.89
CA PRO A 596 -15.88 -3.74 -11.63
C PRO A 596 -15.56 -2.27 -11.37
N PHE A 597 -14.32 -1.81 -11.58
CA PHE A 597 -13.96 -0.38 -11.45
C PHE A 597 -14.62 0.61 -12.43
N ASN A 598 -15.41 0.17 -13.43
CA ASN A 598 -16.30 1.08 -14.16
C ASN A 598 -17.63 1.32 -13.42
N HIS A 599 -17.90 0.57 -12.35
CA HIS A 599 -19.14 0.57 -11.58
C HIS A 599 -18.90 0.89 -10.09
N TYR A 600 -17.74 0.53 -9.57
CA TYR A 600 -17.35 0.65 -8.16
C TYR A 600 -16.07 1.48 -7.99
N SER A 601 -15.79 1.87 -6.75
CA SER A 601 -14.57 2.58 -6.38
C SER A 601 -13.36 1.65 -6.38
N ILE A 602 -12.14 2.21 -6.34
CA ILE A 602 -10.88 1.47 -6.15
C ILE A 602 -10.52 1.29 -4.68
N SER A 603 -11.34 1.82 -3.77
CA SER A 603 -11.02 1.78 -2.34
C SER A 603 -10.96 0.34 -1.83
N GLY A 604 -10.06 0.07 -0.89
CA GLY A 604 -9.76 -1.29 -0.40
C GLY A 604 -8.69 -2.05 -1.19
N GLN A 605 -8.29 -1.59 -2.38
CA GLN A 605 -7.11 -2.15 -3.06
C GLN A 605 -5.81 -1.70 -2.37
N SER A 606 -4.76 -2.52 -2.38
CA SER A 606 -3.46 -2.23 -1.75
C SER A 606 -2.33 -2.11 -2.74
N ILE A 607 -1.47 -1.10 -2.56
CA ILE A 607 -0.21 -0.99 -3.31
C ILE A 607 0.67 -2.20 -2.96
N ILE A 608 1.21 -2.85 -3.99
CA ILE A 608 1.96 -4.11 -3.86
C ILE A 608 3.37 -3.83 -3.32
N THR A 609 4.19 -3.17 -4.14
CA THR A 609 5.57 -2.76 -3.79
C THR A 609 5.67 -1.24 -3.80
N ILE A 610 6.66 -0.67 -3.12
CA ILE A 610 6.84 0.78 -3.03
C ILE A 610 6.72 1.51 -4.38
N GLY A 611 5.73 2.40 -4.49
CA GLY A 611 5.40 3.17 -5.70
C GLY A 611 4.87 2.35 -6.90
N GLY A 612 4.48 1.09 -6.68
CA GLY A 612 4.04 0.11 -7.69
C GLY A 612 2.54 0.17 -8.03
N GLY A 613 2.05 -0.91 -8.66
CA GLY A 613 0.62 -1.13 -8.88
C GLY A 613 -0.09 -1.56 -7.60
N ALA A 614 -1.39 -1.83 -7.70
CA ALA A 614 -2.22 -2.26 -6.59
C ALA A 614 -3.05 -3.51 -6.90
N ASP A 615 -3.40 -4.23 -5.86
CA ASP A 615 -4.12 -5.51 -5.90
C ASP A 615 -5.09 -5.67 -4.72
N VAL A 616 -5.71 -6.86 -4.61
CA VAL A 616 -6.69 -7.18 -3.56
C VAL A 616 -6.06 -7.81 -2.29
N TYR A 617 -4.73 -7.91 -2.17
CA TYR A 617 -4.10 -8.77 -1.16
C TYR A 617 -4.41 -8.39 0.29
N MET A 618 -4.71 -7.11 0.57
CA MET A 618 -5.14 -6.66 1.90
C MET A 618 -6.41 -7.36 2.41
N ALA A 619 -7.21 -7.97 1.53
CA ALA A 619 -8.35 -8.81 1.92
C ALA A 619 -7.97 -9.88 2.95
N ALA A 620 -6.74 -10.42 2.88
CA ALA A 620 -6.22 -11.45 3.79
C ALA A 620 -6.19 -11.02 5.27
N CYS A 621 -6.32 -9.72 5.56
CA CYS A 621 -6.03 -9.18 6.89
C CYS A 621 -7.26 -8.82 7.72
N SER A 622 -8.49 -8.83 7.18
CA SER A 622 -9.69 -8.38 7.91
C SER A 622 -9.87 -9.08 9.26
N TYR A 623 -9.75 -10.40 9.28
CA TYR A 623 -9.78 -11.20 10.51
C TYR A 623 -8.66 -10.80 11.48
N THR A 624 -7.44 -10.57 10.99
CA THR A 624 -6.29 -10.24 11.86
C THR A 624 -6.44 -8.87 12.52
N TYR A 625 -6.85 -7.84 11.77
CA TYR A 625 -7.12 -6.52 12.35
C TYR A 625 -8.28 -6.57 13.36
N TYR A 626 -9.32 -7.37 13.08
CA TYR A 626 -10.40 -7.55 14.05
C TYR A 626 -9.91 -8.23 15.34
N ARG A 627 -9.03 -9.23 15.24
CA ARG A 627 -8.38 -9.82 16.43
C ARG A 627 -7.55 -8.78 17.20
N LEU A 628 -6.79 -7.93 16.51
CA LEU A 628 -6.02 -6.86 17.14
C LEU A 628 -6.95 -5.91 17.90
N TYR A 629 -8.07 -5.50 17.31
CA TYR A 629 -9.09 -4.71 18.02
C TYR A 629 -9.57 -5.41 19.31
N VAL A 630 -9.89 -6.70 19.26
CA VAL A 630 -10.33 -7.44 20.45
C VAL A 630 -9.25 -7.49 21.54
N ILE A 631 -7.97 -7.49 21.17
CA ILE A 631 -6.83 -7.50 22.11
C ILE A 631 -6.56 -6.12 22.69
N THR A 632 -6.55 -5.08 21.85
CA THR A 632 -6.07 -3.74 22.22
C THR A 632 -7.18 -2.77 22.62
N GLY A 633 -8.41 -3.01 22.16
CA GLY A 633 -9.51 -2.05 22.26
C GLY A 633 -9.36 -0.82 21.36
N ASP A 634 -8.44 -0.84 20.39
CA ASP A 634 -8.19 0.28 19.48
C ASP A 634 -9.25 0.32 18.36
N GLU A 635 -10.23 1.21 18.51
CA GLU A 635 -11.36 1.38 17.58
C GLU A 635 -10.95 1.65 16.13
N HIS A 636 -9.75 2.20 15.88
CA HIS A 636 -9.24 2.34 14.51
C HIS A 636 -9.04 0.98 13.84
N TYR A 637 -8.55 -0.03 14.56
CA TYR A 637 -8.42 -1.37 14.01
C TYR A 637 -9.76 -2.04 13.74
N LEU A 638 -10.82 -1.69 14.48
CA LEU A 638 -12.17 -2.14 14.14
C LEU A 638 -12.63 -1.53 12.82
N ASP A 639 -12.55 -0.20 12.68
CA ASP A 639 -12.97 0.46 11.44
C ASP A 639 -12.17 -0.05 10.23
N PHE A 640 -10.85 -0.18 10.38
CA PHE A 640 -10.00 -0.67 9.30
C PHE A 640 -10.29 -2.14 8.96
N ALA A 641 -10.56 -2.99 9.96
CA ALA A 641 -10.96 -4.37 9.74
C ALA A 641 -12.27 -4.46 8.94
N GLU A 642 -13.29 -3.67 9.30
CA GLU A 642 -14.55 -3.59 8.57
C GLU A 642 -14.36 -3.04 7.15
N PHE A 643 -13.51 -2.03 7.00
CA PHE A 643 -13.17 -1.43 5.72
C PHE A 643 -12.56 -2.45 4.76
N ILE A 644 -11.51 -3.18 5.16
CA ILE A 644 -10.87 -4.16 4.28
C ILE A 644 -11.67 -5.47 4.15
N HIS A 645 -12.57 -5.78 5.09
CA HIS A 645 -13.54 -6.88 4.93
C HIS A 645 -14.50 -6.62 3.78
N ASN A 646 -14.93 -5.36 3.61
CA ASN A 646 -15.95 -5.00 2.64
C ASN A 646 -15.37 -4.43 1.33
N ASN A 647 -14.55 -3.37 1.42
CA ASN A 647 -14.14 -2.58 0.25
C ASN A 647 -13.19 -3.33 -0.69
N THR A 648 -12.45 -4.33 -0.21
CA THR A 648 -11.62 -5.18 -1.06
C THR A 648 -12.44 -5.89 -2.14
N ARG A 649 -13.73 -6.14 -1.92
CA ARG A 649 -14.62 -6.81 -2.89
C ARG A 649 -15.09 -5.90 -4.04
N GLN A 650 -14.70 -4.62 -4.07
CA GLN A 650 -15.03 -3.73 -5.18
C GLN A 650 -14.36 -4.11 -6.50
N SER A 651 -13.32 -4.94 -6.46
CA SER A 651 -12.72 -5.56 -7.65
C SER A 651 -13.53 -6.74 -8.21
N ASN A 652 -14.71 -7.06 -7.66
CA ASN A 652 -15.43 -8.30 -7.95
C ASN A 652 -16.81 -8.08 -8.58
N ASP A 653 -17.23 -9.02 -9.44
CA ASP A 653 -18.63 -9.18 -9.86
C ASP A 653 -19.40 -10.02 -8.82
N ILE A 654 -19.57 -9.49 -7.60
CA ILE A 654 -20.10 -10.23 -6.44
C ILE A 654 -21.41 -10.96 -6.75
N TYR A 655 -22.32 -10.28 -7.47
CA TYR A 655 -23.68 -10.77 -7.69
C TYR A 655 -23.90 -11.33 -9.11
N GLY A 656 -22.86 -11.41 -9.95
CA GLY A 656 -22.96 -11.85 -11.35
C GLY A 656 -23.78 -10.89 -12.21
N LYS A 657 -23.74 -9.59 -11.90
CA LYS A 657 -24.52 -8.54 -12.58
C LYS A 657 -23.70 -7.73 -13.58
N LEU A 658 -22.37 -7.78 -13.47
CA LEU A 658 -21.48 -7.00 -14.34
C LEU A 658 -21.18 -7.75 -15.66
N GLY A 659 -21.22 -9.08 -15.63
CA GLY A 659 -21.11 -9.93 -16.82
C GLY A 659 -19.89 -10.82 -16.85
N TYR A 660 -19.23 -11.03 -15.70
CA TYR A 660 -18.25 -12.10 -15.57
C TYR A 660 -18.94 -13.46 -15.63
N SER A 661 -18.21 -14.50 -16.04
CA SER A 661 -18.78 -15.83 -16.27
C SER A 661 -19.34 -16.50 -15.01
N MET A 662 -18.90 -16.06 -13.82
CA MET A 662 -19.37 -16.53 -12.52
C MET A 662 -19.45 -15.36 -11.53
N ALA A 663 -20.45 -15.40 -10.65
CA ALA A 663 -20.54 -14.47 -9.54
C ALA A 663 -19.37 -14.65 -8.55
N GLY A 664 -18.93 -13.57 -7.92
CA GLY A 664 -17.81 -13.54 -6.97
C GLY A 664 -16.45 -13.31 -7.61
N LEU A 665 -16.32 -13.46 -8.94
CA LEU A 665 -15.06 -13.30 -9.65
C LEU A 665 -14.44 -11.91 -9.45
N GLY A 666 -13.19 -11.89 -8.97
CA GLY A 666 -12.41 -10.69 -8.68
C GLY A 666 -11.22 -10.50 -9.62
N HIS A 667 -10.99 -9.25 -10.02
CA HIS A 667 -9.77 -8.85 -10.74
C HIS A 667 -8.54 -8.90 -9.83
N GLU A 668 -7.39 -9.34 -10.37
CA GLU A 668 -6.14 -9.47 -9.59
C GLU A 668 -5.52 -8.12 -9.23
N ALA A 669 -4.89 -7.46 -10.21
CA ALA A 669 -4.00 -6.33 -9.97
C ALA A 669 -3.88 -5.39 -11.19
N GLY A 670 -3.54 -4.14 -10.95
CA GLY A 670 -3.26 -3.18 -12.00
C GLY A 670 -2.72 -1.84 -11.50
N ASN A 671 -2.36 -0.97 -12.44
CA ASN A 671 -2.01 0.41 -12.14
C ASN A 671 -3.15 1.34 -12.58
N PHE A 672 -3.68 2.12 -11.65
CA PHE A 672 -4.72 3.12 -11.91
C PHE A 672 -4.32 4.53 -11.47
N THR A 673 -3.04 4.76 -11.20
CA THR A 673 -2.49 6.06 -10.79
C THR A 673 -2.80 7.17 -11.80
N THR A 674 -2.94 6.83 -13.09
CA THR A 674 -3.26 7.78 -14.17
C THR A 674 -4.77 7.94 -14.43
N GLN A 675 -5.63 7.39 -13.57
CA GLN A 675 -7.09 7.24 -13.73
C GLN A 675 -7.53 6.32 -14.89
N MET A 676 -6.59 5.66 -15.56
CA MET A 676 -6.86 4.59 -16.53
C MET A 676 -6.23 3.31 -16.02
N LEU A 677 -7.01 2.23 -15.91
CA LEU A 677 -6.51 0.94 -15.46
C LEU A 677 -5.60 0.30 -16.52
N GLU A 678 -4.35 0.08 -16.14
CA GLU A 678 -3.38 -0.74 -16.86
C GLU A 678 -3.28 -2.10 -16.16
N SER A 679 -3.65 -3.19 -16.83
CA SER A 679 -3.69 -4.52 -16.23
C SER A 679 -3.60 -5.64 -17.27
N HIS A 680 -3.26 -6.85 -16.82
CA HIS A 680 -3.40 -8.11 -17.58
C HIS A 680 -4.86 -8.59 -17.70
N TYR A 681 -5.79 -8.06 -16.90
CA TYR A 681 -7.22 -8.39 -16.93
C TYR A 681 -7.50 -9.90 -16.82
N HIS A 682 -6.85 -10.53 -15.86
CA HIS A 682 -6.99 -11.95 -15.56
C HIS A 682 -7.30 -12.17 -14.09
N TRP A 683 -7.65 -13.41 -13.79
CA TRP A 683 -7.82 -13.97 -12.46
C TRP A 683 -6.68 -14.94 -12.17
N LEU A 684 -6.15 -14.88 -10.94
CA LEU A 684 -5.27 -15.88 -10.37
C LEU A 684 -5.93 -16.50 -9.12
N PRO A 685 -5.63 -17.77 -8.78
CA PRO A 685 -6.21 -18.49 -7.64
C PRO A 685 -6.17 -17.75 -6.31
N TRP A 686 -5.05 -17.08 -6.01
CA TRP A 686 -4.87 -16.40 -4.74
C TRP A 686 -5.89 -15.29 -4.50
N CYS A 687 -6.36 -14.58 -5.54
CA CYS A 687 -7.28 -13.46 -5.40
C CYS A 687 -8.54 -13.87 -4.62
N THR A 688 -9.03 -15.06 -4.92
CA THR A 688 -10.20 -15.62 -4.24
C THR A 688 -9.83 -16.22 -2.90
N TYR A 689 -8.68 -16.90 -2.79
CA TYR A 689 -8.23 -17.47 -1.53
C TYR A 689 -8.11 -16.41 -0.42
N VAL A 690 -7.51 -15.24 -0.71
CA VAL A 690 -7.30 -14.17 0.29
C VAL A 690 -8.60 -13.51 0.75
N GLU A 691 -9.69 -13.64 0.00
CA GLU A 691 -11.01 -13.16 0.42
C GLU A 691 -11.79 -14.21 1.24
N ILE A 692 -11.57 -15.50 0.95
CA ILE A 692 -12.22 -16.63 1.62
C ILE A 692 -11.58 -16.92 2.98
N ASP A 693 -10.25 -17.04 3.05
CA ASP A 693 -9.55 -17.50 4.26
C ASP A 693 -9.90 -16.68 5.51
N PRO A 694 -9.78 -15.34 5.53
CA PRO A 694 -10.14 -14.55 6.71
C PRO A 694 -11.63 -14.66 7.05
N THR A 695 -12.51 -14.76 6.05
CA THR A 695 -13.95 -14.97 6.24
C THR A 695 -14.24 -16.32 6.92
N SER A 696 -13.53 -17.38 6.50
CA SER A 696 -13.63 -18.71 7.11
C SER A 696 -13.14 -18.72 8.57
N ARG A 697 -12.05 -18.00 8.85
CA ARG A 697 -11.47 -17.86 10.19
C ARG A 697 -12.36 -17.03 11.12
N LEU A 698 -12.98 -15.96 10.60
CA LEU A 698 -13.98 -15.18 11.31
C LEU A 698 -15.16 -16.06 11.71
N TYR A 699 -15.67 -16.88 10.79
CA TYR A 699 -16.74 -17.83 11.07
C TYR A 699 -16.34 -18.89 12.11
N ASP A 700 -15.15 -19.50 11.98
CA ASP A 700 -14.72 -20.53 12.93
C ASP A 700 -14.47 -19.97 14.34
N THR A 701 -14.03 -18.71 14.44
CA THR A 701 -13.74 -18.08 15.74
C THR A 701 -15.01 -17.51 16.38
N PHE A 702 -15.82 -16.77 15.62
CA PHE A 702 -16.92 -15.97 16.15
C PHE A 702 -18.31 -16.45 15.70
N GLY A 703 -18.39 -17.40 14.77
CA GLY A 703 -19.65 -18.00 14.31
C GLY A 703 -20.42 -17.14 13.31
N VAL A 704 -19.76 -16.16 12.67
CA VAL A 704 -20.39 -15.16 11.81
C VAL A 704 -19.54 -14.86 10.58
N TYR A 705 -20.17 -14.40 9.51
CA TYR A 705 -19.51 -13.95 8.27
C TYR A 705 -19.26 -12.44 8.22
N GLU A 706 -19.90 -11.67 9.10
CA GLU A 706 -19.77 -10.22 9.19
C GLU A 706 -19.12 -9.79 10.52
N ILE A 707 -18.16 -8.86 10.44
CA ILE A 707 -17.53 -8.28 11.64
C ILE A 707 -18.56 -7.56 12.51
N ALA A 708 -19.50 -6.84 11.89
CA ALA A 708 -20.61 -6.18 12.58
C ALA A 708 -21.50 -7.14 13.38
N ASP A 709 -21.64 -8.40 12.93
CA ASP A 709 -22.37 -9.42 13.69
C ASP A 709 -21.54 -9.95 14.87
N ALA A 710 -20.21 -10.04 14.71
CA ALA A 710 -19.31 -10.43 15.80
C ALA A 710 -19.34 -9.41 16.95
N GLN A 711 -19.56 -8.13 16.65
CA GLN A 711 -19.72 -7.05 17.65
C GLN A 711 -20.94 -7.23 18.56
N ARG A 712 -21.91 -8.08 18.19
CA ARG A 712 -23.09 -8.37 19.03
C ARG A 712 -22.78 -9.30 20.21
N LEU A 713 -21.66 -10.02 20.15
CA LEU A 713 -21.14 -10.83 21.26
C LEU A 713 -20.64 -9.91 22.38
N SER A 714 -20.69 -10.38 23.64
CA SER A 714 -20.14 -9.58 24.74
C SER A 714 -18.62 -9.40 24.58
N PRO A 715 -18.02 -8.31 25.09
CA PRO A 715 -16.57 -8.15 25.09
C PRO A 715 -15.83 -9.36 25.68
N GLU A 716 -16.35 -9.95 26.76
CA GLU A 716 -15.78 -11.14 27.40
C GLU A 716 -15.84 -12.37 26.50
N GLU A 717 -16.97 -12.59 25.83
CA GLU A 717 -17.13 -13.72 24.90
C GLU A 717 -16.21 -13.57 23.68
N ARG A 718 -16.05 -12.35 23.15
CA ARG A 718 -15.10 -12.08 22.06
C ARG A 718 -13.67 -12.35 22.51
N ALA A 719 -13.28 -11.87 23.68
CA ALA A 719 -11.96 -12.10 24.24
C ALA A 719 -11.68 -13.59 24.49
N GLU A 720 -12.68 -14.36 24.97
CA GLU A 720 -12.56 -15.81 25.12
C GLU A 720 -12.36 -16.52 23.78
N ARG A 721 -13.20 -16.23 22.78
CA ARG A 721 -13.11 -16.85 21.46
C ARG A 721 -11.81 -16.47 20.73
N ASN A 722 -11.28 -15.27 20.98
CA ASN A 722 -10.04 -14.80 20.37
C ASN A 722 -8.77 -15.50 20.90
N ARG A 723 -8.84 -16.26 22.01
CA ARG A 723 -7.73 -17.10 22.50
C ARG A 723 -7.63 -18.40 21.69
N ILE A 724 -7.32 -18.27 20.40
CA ILE A 724 -7.38 -19.36 19.42
C ILE A 724 -6.37 -20.50 19.72
N TYR A 725 -5.35 -20.25 20.54
CA TYR A 725 -4.35 -21.26 20.91
C TYR A 725 -4.68 -22.04 22.18
N ASP A 726 -5.67 -21.62 22.99
CA ASP A 726 -6.10 -22.36 24.19
C ASP A 726 -6.65 -23.76 23.87
N ARG A 727 -7.13 -23.97 22.63
CA ARG A 727 -7.73 -25.22 22.13
C ARG A 727 -7.21 -25.56 20.73
N PHE A 728 -5.92 -25.34 20.49
CA PHE A 728 -5.34 -25.46 19.15
C PHE A 728 -5.33 -26.90 18.63
N ALA A 729 -4.70 -27.84 19.33
CA ALA A 729 -4.55 -29.25 18.95
C ALA A 729 -5.54 -30.16 19.67
#